data_AF-A0ABD1LG64-F1
#
_entry.id   AF-A0ABD1LG64-F1
#
_cell.length_a   1.000
_cell.length_b   1.000
_cell.length_c   1.000
_cell.angle_alpha   90.00
_cell.angle_beta   90.00
_cell.angle_gamma   90.00
#
_symmetry.space_group_name_H-M   'P 1'
#
loop_
_entity.id
_entity.type
_entity.pdbx_description
1 polymer ?
#
loop_
_entity_poly.entity_id
_entity_poly.type
_entity_poly.pdbx_seq_one_letter_code
_entity_poly.pdbx_strand_id
1 'polypeptide(L)'
;MAKDYEETDDDLSRKIRSDEYISSAVVECYESLKDIILNLLLDEDDRLVIGRICAEVERCIREETFVKEFKMSGLSSLIEKFVEFLTLLKYADDKVKSQMVNVLQDIVETVTYGVMVNGHLFLKTPHQVHVKRGKRFVNIKTSLTHKMAKVNRLLLLLTVKESATNVPQNLEAQRRIKFFANSLFFTNMPKAPKVRDMISFSVLTPHFREDILYSYDELYKENEDGTSILFYLVKMYPDEWANFREQLKSDHLEKDLDKSISLWASYRGQTLCRTVRGMMYYWEALILQCFIEFAGDTALSEGFRTEDFYNKNKKFLKDAQAVADLKFTYVISCPLYATLRESKNRRNRRLYFDILGLMSTHSPLRVAYIDELEEIENGKTKKVYYSVLVKGREKHDEEIYRIKLPGPPTVIGEGKPENQNQAIIFTRGEALQTRDMDQENYYEESFKMRNVLEEFQKGHSGQRKPTILGISEHLFTGSFSSLAWFRALQESSFVTIGQRVLANPLRVRFHYGHSDIFDRIFHITRGGISKASKVINLSDDIFAGFNSILRQGFITHHEYIQVGKGKDAGMNQISLFEAKVASANAEQTLSRDVYRLAQRFDFFRMLSFYFTTVGLYFSSMVTVLIVYVFLYGRLYMVLSGVERKILGSINKHQSKALEEALATQSVVQSGLLLMLPMVMEIGLEKGFRTALVDFIFMQLQLASVFFTFQLGTRAHYYGRTLLHGGAKYRPTGRGFVPFHVKFTDNYRMYSRSHFVKGLEIFILMIVYNVYGESYRGSHLYLFITVSMWFLATSWLFAPFLFNASGFDLVKTIDDWRDWKQWLGFPGGIGISSDKSWESWWDEENEHLKYSNIRGKLIEIILAFRFFMYQYGIVYHMDITHHNKNLLVFGISWAVLIIILIDFKVRKG
;
A
#
# COMPACT_ATOMS: atom_id res chain seq x y z
N MET A 1 -6.87 14.43 -36.29
CA MET A 1 -6.45 13.61 -37.45
C MET A 1 -6.83 14.24 -38.78
N ALA A 2 -8.11 14.56 -39.06
CA ALA A 2 -8.53 15.13 -40.35
C ALA A 2 -7.99 16.53 -40.70
N LYS A 3 -7.62 17.34 -39.70
CA LYS A 3 -7.25 18.76 -39.88
C LYS A 3 -5.85 18.97 -40.47
N ASP A 4 -4.99 17.96 -40.40
CA ASP A 4 -3.54 18.07 -40.69
C ASP A 4 -3.05 16.93 -41.62
N TYR A 5 -3.95 16.28 -42.38
CA TYR A 5 -3.61 15.08 -43.16
C TYR A 5 -3.53 15.37 -44.67
N GLU A 6 -2.31 15.36 -45.21
CA GLU A 6 -1.99 15.55 -46.65
C GLU A 6 -1.38 14.30 -47.30
N GLU A 7 -1.36 13.17 -46.61
CA GLU A 7 -0.66 11.94 -47.01
C GLU A 7 -1.54 10.94 -47.80
N THR A 8 -0.94 9.83 -48.26
CA THR A 8 -1.57 8.81 -49.13
C THR A 8 -2.53 7.87 -48.39
N ASP A 9 -3.41 7.18 -49.12
CA ASP A 9 -4.34 6.17 -48.57
C ASP A 9 -3.64 5.07 -47.74
N ASP A 10 -2.43 4.68 -48.13
CA ASP A 10 -1.62 3.66 -47.43
C ASP A 10 -1.18 4.14 -46.05
N ASP A 11 -0.79 5.41 -45.93
CA ASP A 11 -0.39 6.01 -44.66
C ASP A 11 -1.60 6.19 -43.73
N LEU A 12 -2.78 6.49 -44.28
CA LEU A 12 -4.02 6.65 -43.52
C LEU A 12 -4.43 5.30 -42.93
N SER A 13 -4.41 4.27 -43.77
CA SER A 13 -4.70 2.90 -43.38
C SER A 13 -3.68 2.39 -42.35
N ARG A 14 -2.39 2.70 -42.51
CA ARG A 14 -1.35 2.35 -41.53
C ARG A 14 -1.55 3.05 -40.19
N LYS A 15 -1.95 4.33 -40.19
CA LYS A 15 -2.18 5.14 -38.98
C LYS A 15 -3.46 4.76 -38.24
N ILE A 16 -4.49 4.31 -38.94
CA ILE A 16 -5.72 3.79 -38.31
C ILE A 16 -5.47 2.37 -37.77
N ARG A 17 -4.76 1.52 -38.53
CA ARG A 17 -4.45 0.14 -38.13
C ARG A 17 -3.26 0.00 -37.17
N SER A 18 -2.50 1.07 -36.91
CA SER A 18 -1.39 1.01 -35.95
C SER A 18 -1.85 0.76 -34.51
N ASP A 19 -3.11 1.09 -34.20
CA ASP A 19 -3.71 0.87 -32.89
C ASP A 19 -5.14 0.31 -33.06
N GLU A 20 -5.40 -0.86 -32.49
CA GLU A 20 -6.70 -1.54 -32.51
C GLU A 20 -7.81 -0.65 -31.89
N TYR A 21 -7.47 0.20 -30.92
CA TYR A 21 -8.42 1.12 -30.29
C TYR A 21 -8.76 2.31 -31.20
N ILE A 22 -7.77 2.85 -31.92
CA ILE A 22 -8.01 3.92 -32.91
C ILE A 22 -8.89 3.38 -34.03
N SER A 23 -8.58 2.19 -34.55
CA SER A 23 -9.42 1.52 -35.54
C SER A 23 -10.85 1.32 -35.03
N SER A 24 -11.00 0.84 -33.80
CA SER A 24 -12.32 0.61 -33.19
C SER A 24 -13.09 1.92 -32.99
N ALA A 25 -12.43 2.99 -32.55
CA ALA A 25 -13.05 4.30 -32.35
C ALA A 25 -13.52 4.93 -33.67
N VAL A 26 -12.72 4.80 -34.75
CA VAL A 26 -13.10 5.29 -36.08
C VAL A 26 -14.33 4.54 -36.61
N VAL A 27 -14.33 3.21 -36.49
CA VAL A 27 -15.47 2.37 -36.90
C VAL A 27 -16.71 2.71 -36.06
N GLU A 28 -16.57 2.86 -34.75
CA GLU A 28 -17.67 3.19 -33.85
C GLU A 28 -18.29 4.56 -34.18
N CYS A 29 -17.46 5.57 -34.44
CA CYS A 29 -17.93 6.90 -34.85
C CYS A 29 -18.77 6.82 -36.14
N TYR A 30 -18.28 6.09 -37.15
CA TYR A 30 -18.97 5.93 -38.42
C TYR A 30 -20.31 5.19 -38.27
N GLU A 31 -20.31 4.01 -37.63
CA GLU A 31 -21.52 3.21 -37.45
C GLU A 31 -22.55 3.92 -36.56
N SER A 32 -22.10 4.66 -35.54
CA SER A 32 -22.99 5.46 -34.70
C SER A 32 -23.65 6.61 -35.47
N LEU A 33 -22.87 7.34 -36.29
CA LEU A 33 -23.40 8.40 -37.17
C LEU A 33 -24.42 7.84 -38.16
N LYS A 34 -24.09 6.73 -38.82
CA LYS A 34 -24.96 6.03 -39.78
C LYS A 34 -26.27 5.61 -39.14
N ASP A 35 -26.22 4.96 -37.98
CA ASP A 35 -27.42 4.54 -37.23
C ASP A 35 -28.28 5.74 -36.80
N ILE A 36 -27.68 6.83 -36.31
CA ILE A 36 -28.42 8.02 -35.89
C ILE A 36 -29.15 8.65 -37.07
N ILE A 37 -28.45 8.93 -38.18
CA ILE A 37 -29.01 9.64 -39.35
C ILE A 37 -30.11 8.80 -40.04
N LEU A 38 -29.89 7.50 -40.25
CA LEU A 38 -30.89 6.65 -40.93
C LEU A 38 -32.20 6.52 -40.13
N ASN A 39 -32.13 6.52 -38.80
CA ASN A 39 -33.31 6.45 -37.94
C ASN A 39 -34.03 7.80 -37.77
N LEU A 40 -33.34 8.92 -38.05
CA LEU A 40 -33.90 10.26 -38.01
C LEU A 40 -34.84 10.54 -39.19
N LEU A 41 -34.51 9.99 -40.36
CA LEU A 41 -35.25 10.18 -41.60
C LEU A 41 -36.50 9.30 -41.64
N LEU A 42 -37.65 9.90 -41.94
CA LEU A 42 -38.93 9.19 -42.13
C LEU A 42 -39.23 8.90 -43.60
N ASP A 43 -38.67 9.69 -44.52
CA ASP A 43 -38.91 9.55 -45.95
C ASP A 43 -37.92 8.53 -46.55
N GLU A 44 -38.44 7.53 -47.27
CA GLU A 44 -37.64 6.43 -47.85
C GLU A 44 -36.67 6.92 -48.94
N ASP A 45 -37.05 7.95 -49.71
CA ASP A 45 -36.18 8.56 -50.71
C ASP A 45 -34.93 9.21 -50.08
N ASP A 46 -35.09 9.86 -48.92
CA ASP A 46 -33.98 10.49 -48.20
C ASP A 46 -33.06 9.43 -47.56
N ARG A 47 -33.63 8.31 -47.07
CA ARG A 47 -32.85 7.15 -46.59
C ARG A 47 -32.02 6.52 -47.71
N LEU A 48 -32.58 6.41 -48.93
CA LEU A 48 -31.85 5.87 -50.08
C LEU A 48 -30.65 6.73 -50.48
N VAL A 49 -30.75 8.06 -50.39
CA VAL A 49 -29.63 8.96 -50.69
C VAL A 49 -28.50 8.78 -49.66
N ILE A 50 -28.81 8.78 -48.36
CA ILE A 50 -27.81 8.54 -47.31
C ILE A 50 -27.22 7.12 -47.42
N GLY A 51 -28.05 6.12 -47.72
CA GLY A 51 -27.61 4.74 -47.92
C GLY A 51 -26.59 4.59 -49.06
N ARG A 52 -26.75 5.34 -50.17
CA ARG A 52 -25.77 5.36 -51.27
C ARG A 52 -24.45 6.01 -50.86
N ILE A 53 -24.50 7.09 -50.09
CA ILE A 53 -23.29 7.73 -49.54
C ILE A 53 -22.55 6.76 -48.62
N CYS A 54 -23.26 6.07 -47.73
CA CYS A 54 -22.67 5.05 -46.86
C CYS A 54 -22.05 3.89 -47.67
N ALA A 55 -22.74 3.39 -48.70
CA ALA A 55 -22.24 2.32 -49.55
C ALA A 55 -20.95 2.71 -50.29
N GLU A 56 -20.84 3.97 -50.72
CA GLU A 56 -19.63 4.49 -51.36
C GLU A 56 -18.48 4.63 -50.37
N VAL A 57 -18.74 5.08 -49.14
CA VAL A 57 -17.74 5.09 -48.05
C VAL A 57 -17.24 3.68 -47.76
N GLU A 58 -18.14 2.71 -47.62
CA GLU A 58 -17.79 1.30 -47.38
C GLU A 58 -17.00 0.69 -48.55
N ARG A 59 -17.31 1.08 -49.80
CA ARG A 59 -16.55 0.69 -50.99
C ARG A 59 -15.13 1.22 -50.94
N CYS A 60 -14.96 2.52 -50.68
CA CYS A 60 -13.64 3.15 -50.57
C CYS A 60 -12.81 2.62 -49.40
N ILE A 61 -13.44 2.21 -48.29
CA ILE A 61 -12.76 1.54 -47.18
C ILE A 61 -12.26 0.15 -47.59
N ARG A 62 -13.05 -0.62 -48.34
CA ARG A 62 -12.64 -1.95 -48.83
C ARG A 62 -11.54 -1.89 -49.90
N GLU A 63 -11.59 -0.89 -50.76
CA GLU A 63 -10.64 -0.70 -51.87
C GLU A 63 -9.41 0.13 -51.48
N GLU A 64 -9.37 0.68 -50.26
CA GLU A 64 -8.29 1.56 -49.75
C GLU A 64 -8.06 2.79 -50.66
N THR A 65 -9.14 3.44 -51.10
CA THR A 65 -9.12 4.62 -52.00
C THR A 65 -9.84 5.85 -51.42
N PHE A 66 -9.88 5.98 -50.09
CA PHE A 66 -10.66 7.00 -49.39
C PHE A 66 -10.17 8.43 -49.66
N VAL A 67 -8.86 8.69 -49.60
CA VAL A 67 -8.23 10.01 -49.85
C VAL A 67 -8.36 10.44 -51.31
N LYS A 68 -8.45 9.46 -52.25
CA LYS A 68 -8.68 9.72 -53.67
C LYS A 68 -10.10 10.19 -53.98
N GLU A 69 -11.10 9.61 -53.32
CA GLU A 69 -12.53 9.88 -53.59
C GLU A 69 -13.15 10.92 -52.63
N PHE A 70 -12.52 11.17 -51.47
CA PHE A 70 -12.98 12.12 -50.46
C PHE A 70 -11.90 13.16 -50.11
N LYS A 71 -12.25 14.44 -50.24
CA LYS A 71 -11.40 15.59 -49.90
C LYS A 71 -11.34 15.78 -48.39
N MET A 72 -10.16 15.54 -47.82
CA MET A 72 -9.91 15.67 -46.37
C MET A 72 -10.11 17.11 -45.85
N SER A 73 -9.88 18.13 -46.69
CA SER A 73 -10.10 19.54 -46.33
C SER A 73 -11.56 19.88 -46.00
N GLY A 74 -12.52 19.23 -46.64
CA GLY A 74 -13.95 19.40 -46.36
C GLY A 74 -14.42 18.69 -45.09
N LEU A 75 -13.63 17.73 -44.58
CA LEU A 75 -14.00 16.90 -43.43
C LEU A 75 -13.98 17.70 -42.11
N SER A 76 -13.10 18.71 -41.99
CA SER A 76 -13.08 19.60 -40.81
C SER A 76 -14.37 20.40 -40.67
N SER A 77 -14.88 20.95 -41.79
CA SER A 77 -16.17 21.67 -41.80
C SER A 77 -17.34 20.72 -41.54
N LEU A 78 -17.25 19.48 -42.04
CA LEU A 78 -18.26 18.46 -41.78
C LEU A 78 -18.34 18.08 -40.29
N ILE A 79 -17.20 17.96 -39.60
CA ILE A 79 -17.16 17.66 -38.16
C ILE A 79 -17.84 18.78 -37.35
N GLU A 80 -17.56 20.05 -37.67
CA GLU A 80 -18.18 21.18 -36.98
C GLU A 80 -19.71 21.17 -37.12
N LYS A 81 -20.21 20.90 -38.33
CA LYS A 81 -21.65 20.75 -38.59
C LYS A 81 -22.26 19.54 -37.89
N PHE A 82 -21.55 18.41 -37.81
CA PHE A 82 -22.01 17.25 -37.03
C PHE A 82 -22.07 17.54 -35.54
N VAL A 83 -21.12 18.28 -34.99
CA VAL A 83 -21.14 18.70 -33.58
C VAL A 83 -22.34 19.62 -33.30
N GLU A 84 -22.59 20.59 -34.19
CA GLU A 84 -23.77 21.45 -34.10
C GLU A 84 -25.07 20.63 -34.14
N PHE A 85 -25.18 19.72 -35.10
CA PHE A 85 -26.33 18.83 -35.26
C PHE A 85 -26.60 17.96 -34.02
N LEU A 86 -25.55 17.31 -33.48
CA LEU A 86 -25.66 16.46 -32.29
C LEU A 86 -25.97 17.27 -31.03
N THR A 87 -25.51 18.52 -30.95
CA THR A 87 -25.84 19.43 -29.85
C THR A 87 -27.32 19.83 -29.90
N LEU A 88 -27.85 20.15 -31.08
CA LEU A 88 -29.28 20.43 -31.27
C LEU A 88 -30.16 19.22 -30.96
N LEU A 89 -29.71 18.02 -31.33
CA LEU A 89 -30.34 16.74 -30.94
C LEU A 89 -30.41 16.55 -29.42
N LYS A 90 -29.40 17.04 -28.68
CA LYS A 90 -29.31 16.85 -27.23
C LYS A 90 -30.33 17.71 -26.45
N TYR A 91 -30.64 18.90 -26.94
CA TYR A 91 -31.52 19.88 -26.29
C TYR A 91 -32.88 20.01 -26.98
N ALA A 92 -33.30 19.00 -27.75
CA ALA A 92 -34.45 19.09 -28.62
C ALA A 92 -35.75 19.43 -27.87
N ASP A 93 -36.28 20.61 -28.19
CA ASP A 93 -37.63 21.07 -27.87
C ASP A 93 -38.36 21.32 -29.21
N ASP A 94 -39.69 21.28 -29.27
CA ASP A 94 -40.43 21.34 -30.56
C ASP A 94 -40.13 22.61 -31.40
N LYS A 95 -39.56 23.66 -30.78
CA LYS A 95 -39.08 24.89 -31.43
C LYS A 95 -37.78 24.75 -32.23
N VAL A 96 -36.98 23.69 -32.01
CA VAL A 96 -35.61 23.53 -32.58
C VAL A 96 -35.62 22.70 -33.89
N LYS A 97 -36.76 22.10 -34.25
CA LYS A 97 -36.89 21.22 -35.42
C LYS A 97 -36.48 21.86 -36.74
N SER A 98 -36.80 23.14 -36.95
CA SER A 98 -36.42 23.87 -38.18
C SER A 98 -34.91 24.10 -38.30
N GLN A 99 -34.23 24.35 -37.18
CA GLN A 99 -32.78 24.52 -37.13
C GLN A 99 -32.08 23.18 -37.42
N MET A 100 -32.58 22.07 -36.86
CA MET A 100 -32.05 20.72 -37.11
C MET A 100 -32.16 20.32 -38.59
N VAL A 101 -33.30 20.63 -39.23
CA VAL A 101 -33.50 20.37 -40.67
C VAL A 101 -32.49 21.14 -41.51
N ASN A 102 -32.26 22.43 -41.19
CA ASN A 102 -31.27 23.24 -41.91
C ASN A 102 -29.86 22.68 -41.76
N VAL A 103 -29.43 22.35 -40.53
CA VAL A 103 -28.09 21.78 -40.30
C VAL A 103 -27.92 20.41 -40.98
N LEU A 104 -28.97 19.57 -41.01
CA LEU A 104 -28.92 18.30 -41.73
C LEU A 104 -28.81 18.48 -43.25
N GLN A 105 -29.53 19.44 -43.82
CA GLN A 105 -29.40 19.81 -45.23
C GLN A 105 -27.98 20.31 -45.54
N ASP A 106 -27.44 21.17 -44.66
CA ASP A 106 -26.08 21.69 -44.77
C ASP A 106 -25.03 20.57 -44.67
N ILE A 107 -25.24 19.55 -43.83
CA ILE A 107 -24.39 18.36 -43.73
C ILE A 107 -24.39 17.61 -45.06
N VAL A 108 -25.57 17.30 -45.62
CA VAL A 108 -25.69 16.56 -46.88
C VAL A 108 -25.07 17.33 -48.05
N GLU A 109 -25.29 18.65 -48.11
CA GLU A 109 -24.68 19.52 -49.11
C GLU A 109 -23.14 19.54 -48.97
N THR A 110 -22.64 19.64 -47.73
CA THR A 110 -21.19 19.61 -47.46
C THR A 110 -20.58 18.26 -47.87
N VAL A 111 -21.25 17.14 -47.60
CA VAL A 111 -20.77 15.81 -48.01
C VAL A 111 -20.74 15.69 -49.53
N THR A 112 -21.81 16.07 -50.23
CA THR A 112 -21.95 15.88 -51.68
C THR A 112 -21.16 16.86 -52.54
N TYR A 113 -20.95 18.10 -52.09
CA TYR A 113 -20.24 19.12 -52.86
C TYR A 113 -18.86 19.50 -52.28
N GLY A 114 -18.69 19.36 -50.97
CA GLY A 114 -17.46 19.76 -50.26
C GLY A 114 -16.49 18.61 -49.98
N VAL A 115 -17.00 17.40 -49.69
CA VAL A 115 -16.17 16.25 -49.30
C VAL A 115 -16.02 15.23 -50.44
N MET A 116 -17.10 14.76 -51.05
CA MET A 116 -17.03 13.77 -52.14
C MET A 116 -16.60 14.43 -53.46
N VAL A 117 -15.62 13.85 -54.16
CA VAL A 117 -15.17 14.36 -55.48
C VAL A 117 -16.28 14.27 -56.53
N ASN A 118 -17.08 13.19 -56.51
CA ASN A 118 -18.19 12.92 -57.43
C ASN A 118 -19.59 12.98 -56.79
N GLY A 119 -19.73 13.63 -55.62
CA GLY A 119 -20.96 13.56 -54.81
C GLY A 119 -22.23 14.12 -55.48
N HIS A 120 -22.08 15.06 -56.41
CA HIS A 120 -23.19 15.70 -57.17
C HIS A 120 -23.97 14.72 -58.08
N LEU A 121 -23.39 13.56 -58.41
CA LEU A 121 -24.05 12.50 -59.19
C LEU A 121 -25.07 11.71 -58.37
N PHE A 122 -24.90 11.63 -57.05
CA PHE A 122 -25.76 10.84 -56.16
C PHE A 122 -27.15 11.48 -55.93
N LEU A 123 -27.26 12.80 -56.12
CA LEU A 123 -28.53 13.54 -56.01
C LEU A 123 -29.39 13.46 -57.29
N LYS A 124 -28.83 12.97 -58.40
CA LYS A 124 -29.52 12.83 -59.70
C LYS A 124 -30.03 11.40 -59.89
N THR A 125 -31.26 11.12 -59.47
CA THR A 125 -31.97 9.93 -59.95
C THR A 125 -32.55 10.17 -61.37
N PRO A 126 -32.56 9.18 -62.28
CA PRO A 126 -33.06 9.35 -63.64
C PRO A 126 -34.59 9.39 -63.77
N HIS A 127 -35.37 9.44 -62.69
CA HIS A 127 -36.84 9.41 -62.72
C HIS A 127 -37.44 10.49 -61.80
N GLN A 128 -37.45 11.75 -62.25
CA GLN A 128 -38.37 12.78 -61.75
C GLN A 128 -38.79 13.72 -62.90
N VAL A 129 -39.64 13.21 -63.79
CA VAL A 129 -40.61 14.06 -64.49
C VAL A 129 -41.86 14.07 -63.62
N HIS A 130 -42.19 15.24 -63.07
CA HIS A 130 -43.44 15.58 -62.39
C HIS A 130 -43.72 15.00 -60.98
N VAL A 131 -43.06 15.57 -59.96
CA VAL A 131 -43.73 15.90 -58.67
C VAL A 131 -43.10 17.22 -58.16
N LYS A 132 -43.92 18.13 -57.61
CA LYS A 132 -43.52 19.41 -57.00
C LYS A 132 -42.24 19.25 -56.16
N ARG A 133 -41.26 20.14 -56.33
CA ARG A 133 -40.09 20.29 -55.43
C ARG A 133 -40.56 20.57 -54.00
N GLY A 134 -40.87 19.52 -53.24
CA GLY A 134 -40.83 19.56 -51.79
C GLY A 134 -39.38 19.68 -51.34
N LYS A 135 -39.11 20.46 -50.29
CA LYS A 135 -37.78 20.46 -49.66
C LYS A 135 -37.49 19.03 -49.15
N ARG A 136 -36.36 18.44 -49.54
CA ARG A 136 -35.88 17.13 -49.04
C ARG A 136 -35.39 17.25 -47.59
N PHE A 137 -35.34 16.16 -46.83
CA PHE A 137 -34.88 16.10 -45.43
C PHE A 137 -35.73 16.92 -44.43
N VAL A 138 -37.00 17.20 -44.73
CA VAL A 138 -37.87 18.02 -43.85
C VAL A 138 -38.57 17.19 -42.78
N ASN A 139 -38.88 15.93 -43.07
CA ASN A 139 -39.66 15.07 -42.19
C ASN A 139 -38.75 14.24 -41.27
N ILE A 140 -38.32 14.87 -40.18
CA ILE A 140 -37.42 14.27 -39.19
C ILE A 140 -38.19 13.86 -37.93
N LYS A 141 -37.89 12.67 -37.41
CA LYS A 141 -38.39 12.18 -36.11
C LYS A 141 -37.68 12.90 -34.96
N THR A 142 -38.41 13.67 -34.16
CA THR A 142 -37.85 14.49 -33.06
C THR A 142 -37.64 13.73 -31.75
N SER A 143 -38.32 12.59 -31.51
CA SER A 143 -38.14 11.79 -30.29
C SER A 143 -37.14 10.64 -30.48
N LEU A 144 -35.89 10.87 -30.08
CA LEU A 144 -34.81 9.88 -29.98
C LEU A 144 -34.43 9.56 -28.54
N THR A 145 -35.35 9.73 -27.60
CA THR A 145 -35.14 9.52 -26.15
C THR A 145 -34.41 8.22 -25.81
N HIS A 146 -34.70 7.11 -26.51
CA HIS A 146 -34.04 5.82 -26.30
C HIS A 146 -32.60 5.71 -26.86
N LYS A 147 -32.14 6.64 -27.71
CA LYS A 147 -30.79 6.66 -28.29
C LYS A 147 -29.96 7.89 -27.87
N MET A 148 -30.44 8.67 -26.89
CA MET A 148 -29.74 9.85 -26.38
C MET A 148 -28.34 9.54 -25.83
N ALA A 149 -28.12 8.33 -25.30
CA ALA A 149 -26.80 7.92 -24.84
C ALA A 149 -25.81 7.74 -26.02
N LYS A 150 -26.25 7.23 -27.18
CA LYS A 150 -25.43 7.18 -28.41
C LYS A 150 -25.09 8.59 -28.91
N VAL A 151 -26.06 9.50 -28.91
CA VAL A 151 -25.86 10.91 -29.30
C VAL A 151 -24.83 11.57 -28.37
N ASN A 152 -24.99 11.40 -27.05
CA ASN A 152 -24.05 11.94 -26.07
C ASN A 152 -22.64 11.34 -26.22
N ARG A 153 -22.53 10.03 -26.47
CA ARG A 153 -21.25 9.33 -26.65
C ARG A 153 -20.53 9.77 -27.93
N LEU A 154 -21.26 9.88 -29.05
CA LEU A 154 -20.72 10.38 -30.30
C LEU A 154 -20.33 11.86 -30.21
N LEU A 155 -21.15 12.67 -29.54
CA LEU A 155 -20.82 14.06 -29.26
C LEU A 155 -19.53 14.16 -28.44
N LEU A 156 -19.36 13.31 -27.41
CA LEU A 156 -18.10 13.23 -26.65
C LEU A 156 -16.92 12.85 -27.56
N LEU A 157 -17.02 11.80 -28.38
CA LEU A 157 -15.95 11.38 -29.28
C LEU A 157 -15.53 12.49 -30.27
N LEU A 158 -16.48 13.32 -30.73
CA LEU A 158 -16.22 14.40 -31.69
C LEU A 158 -15.81 15.73 -31.03
N THR A 159 -16.23 16.00 -29.79
CA THR A 159 -16.04 17.30 -29.12
C THR A 159 -14.99 17.31 -28.03
N VAL A 160 -14.54 16.15 -27.55
CA VAL A 160 -13.44 16.05 -26.59
C VAL A 160 -12.17 16.53 -27.28
N LYS A 161 -11.97 17.84 -27.25
CA LYS A 161 -10.66 18.47 -27.31
C LYS A 161 -9.98 18.15 -25.98
N GLU A 162 -8.67 17.92 -26.00
CA GLU A 162 -7.83 17.77 -24.81
C GLU A 162 -7.78 19.07 -23.99
N SER A 163 -8.93 19.63 -23.59
CA SER A 163 -8.98 20.84 -22.79
C SER A 163 -8.71 20.47 -21.33
N ALA A 164 -7.58 20.96 -20.81
CA ALA A 164 -7.15 20.81 -19.42
C ALA A 164 -8.21 21.25 -18.38
N THR A 165 -9.27 21.95 -18.78
CA THR A 165 -10.41 22.37 -17.96
C THR A 165 -11.31 21.24 -17.46
N ASN A 166 -11.31 20.05 -18.10
CA ASN A 166 -12.15 18.91 -17.68
C ASN A 166 -11.41 17.91 -16.77
N VAL A 167 -10.17 18.20 -16.37
CA VAL A 167 -9.41 17.35 -15.45
C VAL A 167 -9.94 17.52 -14.03
N PRO A 168 -10.24 16.43 -13.29
CA PRO A 168 -10.69 16.54 -11.89
C PRO A 168 -9.71 17.37 -11.06
N GLN A 169 -10.18 18.30 -10.24
CA GLN A 169 -9.28 19.12 -9.41
C GLN A 169 -8.57 18.30 -8.31
N ASN A 170 -9.21 17.24 -7.81
CA ASN A 170 -8.68 16.38 -6.77
C ASN A 170 -7.46 15.57 -7.28
N LEU A 171 -6.33 15.71 -6.61
CA LEU A 171 -5.07 15.08 -7.00
C LEU A 171 -5.13 13.55 -6.96
N GLU A 172 -5.85 12.97 -5.99
CA GLU A 172 -5.99 11.51 -5.86
C GLU A 172 -6.85 10.93 -7.00
N ALA A 173 -7.90 11.64 -7.42
CA ALA A 173 -8.70 11.29 -8.58
C ALA A 173 -7.87 11.32 -9.87
N GLN A 174 -7.05 12.37 -10.05
CA GLN A 174 -6.12 12.45 -11.18
C GLN A 174 -5.13 11.27 -11.18
N ARG A 175 -4.52 10.97 -10.02
CA ARG A 175 -3.57 9.85 -9.87
C ARG A 175 -4.22 8.52 -10.24
N ARG A 176 -5.40 8.23 -9.68
CA ARG A 176 -6.15 6.99 -9.89
C ARG A 176 -6.55 6.80 -11.35
N ILE A 177 -7.13 7.83 -11.96
CA ILE A 177 -7.55 7.79 -13.37
C ILE A 177 -6.32 7.66 -14.29
N LYS A 178 -5.24 8.41 -14.02
CA LYS A 178 -4.00 8.34 -14.79
C LYS A 178 -3.37 6.94 -14.71
N PHE A 179 -3.29 6.37 -13.51
CA PHE A 179 -2.77 5.02 -13.33
C PHE A 179 -3.63 3.99 -14.07
N PHE A 180 -4.95 4.04 -13.88
CA PHE A 180 -5.87 3.13 -14.54
C PHE A 180 -5.73 3.22 -16.06
N ALA A 181 -5.81 4.41 -16.64
CA ALA A 181 -5.69 4.63 -18.08
C ALA A 181 -4.34 4.12 -18.63
N ASN A 182 -3.22 4.46 -18.00
CA ASN A 182 -1.90 4.00 -18.42
C ASN A 182 -1.75 2.48 -18.32
N SER A 183 -2.31 1.88 -17.27
CA SER A 183 -2.21 0.44 -17.04
C SER A 183 -2.99 -0.40 -18.06
N LEU A 184 -4.01 0.17 -18.72
CA LEU A 184 -4.75 -0.52 -19.78
C LEU A 184 -3.88 -0.83 -21.01
N PHE A 185 -2.87 0.00 -21.27
CA PHE A 185 -1.94 -0.17 -22.38
C PHE A 185 -0.73 -1.04 -22.04
N PHE A 186 -0.76 -1.74 -20.91
CA PHE A 186 0.34 -2.59 -20.50
C PHE A 186 0.44 -3.84 -21.39
N THR A 187 1.51 -3.93 -22.17
CA THR A 187 1.67 -4.92 -23.26
C THR A 187 1.54 -6.38 -22.83
N ASN A 188 1.88 -6.69 -21.57
CA ASN A 188 1.90 -8.07 -21.05
C ASN A 188 0.59 -8.50 -20.37
N MET A 189 -0.42 -7.63 -20.27
CA MET A 189 -1.68 -7.94 -19.60
C MET A 189 -2.47 -9.00 -20.40
N PRO A 190 -2.93 -10.10 -19.78
CA PRO A 190 -3.75 -11.10 -20.44
C PRO A 190 -5.11 -10.56 -20.87
N LYS A 191 -5.68 -11.13 -21.94
CA LYS A 191 -7.08 -10.84 -22.31
C LYS A 191 -8.01 -11.41 -21.24
N ALA A 192 -8.98 -10.62 -20.81
CA ALA A 192 -9.94 -11.05 -19.80
C ALA A 192 -10.91 -12.11 -20.39
N PRO A 193 -11.11 -13.26 -19.71
CA PRO A 193 -12.18 -14.18 -20.07
C PRO A 193 -13.55 -13.58 -19.72
N LYS A 194 -14.62 -14.17 -20.29
CA LYS A 194 -16.00 -13.86 -19.90
C LYS A 194 -16.18 -14.08 -18.40
N VAL A 195 -17.06 -13.31 -17.75
CA VAL A 195 -17.28 -13.42 -16.30
C VAL A 195 -17.71 -14.83 -15.91
N ARG A 196 -18.44 -15.55 -16.77
CA ARG A 196 -18.83 -16.95 -16.52
C ARG A 196 -17.64 -17.93 -16.54
N ASP A 197 -16.62 -17.66 -17.34
CA ASP A 197 -15.50 -18.57 -17.58
C ASP A 197 -14.27 -18.24 -16.71
N MET A 198 -14.27 -17.08 -16.04
CA MET A 198 -13.16 -16.67 -15.16
C MET A 198 -12.99 -17.63 -13.97
N ILE A 199 -11.75 -17.67 -13.45
CA ILE A 199 -11.41 -18.32 -12.19
C ILE A 199 -12.21 -17.69 -11.05
N SER A 200 -12.83 -18.54 -10.23
CA SER A 200 -13.53 -18.10 -9.02
C SER A 200 -12.54 -17.83 -7.90
N PHE A 201 -12.77 -16.79 -7.10
CA PHE A 201 -11.84 -16.40 -6.05
C PHE A 201 -12.53 -15.95 -4.77
N SER A 202 -11.81 -16.09 -3.66
CA SER A 202 -12.21 -15.52 -2.37
C SER A 202 -11.21 -14.49 -1.90
N VAL A 203 -11.68 -13.50 -1.14
CA VAL A 203 -10.83 -12.61 -0.35
C VAL A 203 -10.93 -13.02 1.12
N LEU A 204 -9.81 -13.06 1.83
CA LEU A 204 -9.72 -13.35 3.26
C LEU A 204 -9.01 -12.22 3.99
N THR A 205 -9.73 -11.58 4.92
CA THR A 205 -9.19 -10.49 5.75
C THR A 205 -9.24 -10.89 7.23
N PRO A 206 -8.10 -10.99 7.94
CA PRO A 206 -8.08 -11.16 9.38
C PRO A 206 -8.32 -9.81 10.07
N HIS A 207 -9.28 -9.79 10.98
CA HIS A 207 -9.65 -8.64 11.80
C HIS A 207 -9.59 -9.02 13.27
N PHE A 208 -9.07 -8.13 14.13
CA PHE A 208 -8.95 -8.40 15.55
C PHE A 208 -9.63 -7.33 16.40
N ARG A 209 -8.99 -6.17 16.60
CA ARG A 209 -9.45 -5.11 17.53
C ARG A 209 -9.43 -3.73 16.88
N GLU A 210 -9.19 -3.67 15.59
CA GLU A 210 -9.13 -2.41 14.86
C GLU A 210 -10.52 -1.77 14.76
N ASP A 211 -10.57 -0.45 14.53
CA ASP A 211 -11.83 0.26 14.50
C ASP A 211 -12.65 -0.17 13.26
N ILE A 212 -13.95 -0.45 13.48
CA ILE A 212 -14.84 -0.89 12.39
C ILE A 212 -15.40 0.32 11.64
N LEU A 213 -15.99 1.24 12.39
CA LEU A 213 -16.53 2.51 11.94
C LEU A 213 -16.22 3.53 13.05
N TYR A 214 -15.77 4.73 12.68
CA TYR A 214 -15.64 5.80 13.66
C TYR A 214 -17.02 6.24 14.12
N SER A 215 -17.15 6.40 15.43
CA SER A 215 -18.38 6.96 15.98
C SER A 215 -18.43 8.47 15.86
N TYR A 216 -19.65 9.00 15.72
CA TYR A 216 -19.89 10.44 15.81
C TYR A 216 -19.23 11.06 17.06
N ASP A 217 -19.42 10.45 18.24
CA ASP A 217 -18.80 10.91 19.49
C ASP A 217 -17.26 10.90 19.44
N GLU A 218 -16.63 9.86 18.88
CA GLU A 218 -15.17 9.79 18.75
C GLU A 218 -14.62 10.83 17.75
N LEU A 219 -15.37 11.16 16.71
CA LEU A 219 -14.94 12.12 15.68
C LEU A 219 -14.84 13.55 16.17
N TYR A 220 -15.73 13.94 17.08
CA TYR A 220 -15.78 15.28 17.67
C TYR A 220 -15.04 15.38 19.01
N LYS A 221 -14.63 14.26 19.60
CA LYS A 221 -13.86 14.26 20.83
C LYS A 221 -12.53 14.99 20.61
N GLU A 222 -12.35 16.09 21.34
CA GLU A 222 -11.11 16.85 21.35
C GLU A 222 -10.05 16.11 22.19
N ASN A 223 -8.81 16.15 21.71
CA ASN A 223 -7.66 15.64 22.45
C ASN A 223 -7.06 16.74 23.35
N GLU A 224 -5.96 16.42 24.04
CA GLU A 224 -5.21 17.38 24.88
C GLU A 224 -4.81 18.67 24.14
N ASP A 225 -4.75 18.60 22.79
CA ASP A 225 -4.42 19.70 21.88
C ASP A 225 -5.64 20.48 21.35
N GLY A 226 -6.84 20.24 21.87
CA GLY A 226 -8.08 20.85 21.39
C GLY A 226 -8.46 20.49 19.95
N THR A 227 -7.82 19.45 19.38
CA THR A 227 -8.02 19.03 18.00
C THR A 227 -8.77 17.71 17.94
N SER A 228 -9.81 17.65 17.11
CA SER A 228 -10.62 16.44 16.87
C SER A 228 -10.19 15.71 15.60
N ILE A 229 -10.53 14.41 15.49
CA ILE A 229 -10.23 13.59 14.30
C ILE A 229 -10.91 14.20 13.06
N LEU A 230 -12.15 14.66 13.21
CA LEU A 230 -12.88 15.29 12.11
C LEU A 230 -12.20 16.57 11.63
N PHE A 231 -11.77 17.44 12.57
CA PHE A 231 -11.08 18.67 12.21
C PHE A 231 -9.82 18.39 11.38
N TYR A 232 -9.04 17.38 11.78
CA TYR A 232 -7.85 16.96 11.06
C TYR A 232 -8.18 16.45 9.64
N LEU A 233 -9.17 15.57 9.50
CA LEU A 233 -9.57 15.01 8.20
C LEU A 233 -10.10 16.09 7.25
N VAL A 234 -10.90 17.04 7.74
CA VAL A 234 -11.41 18.16 6.94
C VAL A 234 -10.28 19.09 6.48
N LYS A 235 -9.27 19.31 7.32
CA LYS A 235 -8.08 20.09 6.96
C LYS A 235 -7.19 19.39 5.94
N MET A 236 -7.08 18.07 6.00
CA MET A 236 -6.31 17.27 5.05
C MET A 236 -6.99 17.13 3.69
N TYR A 237 -8.32 17.05 3.66
CA TYR A 237 -9.11 16.81 2.44
C TYR A 237 -10.19 17.89 2.23
N PRO A 238 -9.81 19.17 2.05
CA PRO A 238 -10.76 20.29 1.99
C PRO A 238 -11.66 20.24 0.75
N ASP A 239 -11.11 19.80 -0.39
CA ASP A 239 -11.81 19.63 -1.66
C ASP A 239 -12.83 18.47 -1.59
N GLU A 240 -12.44 17.33 -1.02
CA GLU A 240 -13.34 16.18 -0.86
C GLU A 240 -14.45 16.46 0.15
N TRP A 241 -14.17 17.25 1.18
CA TRP A 241 -15.19 17.70 2.13
C TRP A 241 -16.20 18.65 1.47
N ALA A 242 -15.74 19.55 0.60
CA ALA A 242 -16.62 20.42 -0.16
C ALA A 242 -17.56 19.60 -1.06
N ASN A 243 -17.03 18.64 -1.82
CA ASN A 243 -17.81 17.74 -2.67
C ASN A 243 -18.82 16.91 -1.86
N PHE A 244 -18.43 16.42 -0.68
CA PHE A 244 -19.33 15.69 0.20
C PHE A 244 -20.50 16.56 0.70
N ARG A 245 -20.25 17.82 1.07
CA ARG A 245 -21.30 18.75 1.48
C ARG A 245 -22.25 19.11 0.34
N GLU A 246 -21.74 19.19 -0.89
CA GLU A 246 -22.57 19.39 -2.08
C GLU A 246 -23.48 18.18 -2.31
N GLN A 247 -22.94 16.97 -2.24
CA GLN A 247 -23.70 15.73 -2.41
C GLN A 247 -24.79 15.56 -1.34
N LEU A 248 -24.49 15.86 -0.07
CA LEU A 248 -25.46 15.80 1.02
C LEU A 248 -26.71 16.64 0.75
N LYS A 249 -26.53 17.83 0.14
CA LYS A 249 -27.63 18.73 -0.23
C LYS A 249 -28.44 18.21 -1.42
N SER A 250 -27.76 17.63 -2.41
CA SER A 250 -28.38 17.07 -3.61
C SER A 250 -29.23 15.83 -3.32
N ASP A 251 -28.73 14.92 -2.48
CA ASP A 251 -29.35 13.60 -2.27
C ASP A 251 -30.38 13.59 -1.11
N HIS A 252 -30.73 14.76 -0.54
CA HIS A 252 -31.61 14.90 0.64
C HIS A 252 -31.21 14.02 1.84
N LEU A 253 -29.92 13.67 1.95
CA LEU A 253 -29.35 12.82 3.01
C LEU A 253 -29.19 13.54 4.36
N GLU A 254 -29.71 14.76 4.49
CA GLU A 254 -29.62 15.58 5.71
C GLU A 254 -30.24 14.89 6.94
N LYS A 255 -31.18 13.97 6.74
CA LYS A 255 -31.82 13.20 7.83
C LYS A 255 -30.88 12.17 8.49
N ASP A 256 -29.86 11.70 7.78
CA ASP A 256 -28.86 10.72 8.24
C ASP A 256 -27.44 11.33 8.27
N LEU A 257 -27.35 12.60 8.67
CA LEU A 257 -26.10 13.36 8.66
C LEU A 257 -25.00 12.68 9.49
N ASP A 258 -25.31 12.24 10.70
CA ASP A 258 -24.33 11.66 11.63
C ASP A 258 -23.71 10.38 11.07
N LYS A 259 -24.53 9.54 10.44
CA LYS A 259 -24.08 8.30 9.79
C LYS A 259 -23.26 8.60 8.55
N SER A 260 -23.67 9.60 7.76
CA SER A 260 -22.96 10.02 6.55
C SER A 260 -21.58 10.59 6.87
N ILE A 261 -21.46 11.42 7.91
CA ILE A 261 -20.18 11.95 8.41
C ILE A 261 -19.31 10.81 8.94
N SER A 262 -19.90 9.89 9.72
CA SER A 262 -19.18 8.73 10.26
C SER A 262 -18.60 7.85 9.14
N LEU A 263 -19.36 7.59 8.08
CA LEU A 263 -18.90 6.86 6.89
C LEU A 263 -17.82 7.63 6.14
N TRP A 264 -18.03 8.93 5.89
CA TRP A 264 -17.06 9.78 5.19
C TRP A 264 -15.69 9.78 5.90
N ALA A 265 -15.69 9.90 7.22
CA ALA A 265 -14.47 9.85 8.02
C ALA A 265 -13.86 8.44 8.06
N SER A 266 -14.68 7.41 8.22
CA SER A 266 -14.22 6.01 8.25
C SER A 266 -13.55 5.58 6.94
N TYR A 267 -14.06 6.05 5.80
CA TYR A 267 -13.45 5.84 4.48
C TYR A 267 -12.10 6.53 4.27
N ARG A 268 -11.71 7.47 5.14
CA ARG A 268 -10.41 8.15 5.10
C ARG A 268 -9.46 7.70 6.22
N GLY A 269 -9.98 6.96 7.20
CA GLY A 269 -9.20 6.26 8.22
C GLY A 269 -8.71 4.88 7.77
N GLN A 270 -8.12 4.15 8.72
CA GLN A 270 -7.74 2.74 8.59
C GLN A 270 -8.78 1.86 9.30
N THR A 271 -10.03 1.91 8.81
CA THR A 271 -11.16 1.21 9.42
C THR A 271 -11.54 -0.04 8.62
N LEU A 272 -12.17 -1.02 9.29
CA LEU A 272 -12.69 -2.20 8.61
C LEU A 272 -13.70 -1.82 7.52
N CYS A 273 -14.54 -0.80 7.76
CA CYS A 273 -15.54 -0.33 6.80
C CYS A 273 -14.92 0.11 5.46
N ARG A 274 -13.78 0.81 5.48
CA ARG A 274 -13.04 1.18 4.26
C ARG A 274 -12.59 -0.05 3.49
N THR A 275 -12.00 -1.01 4.19
CA THR A 275 -11.50 -2.26 3.60
C THR A 275 -12.60 -3.11 3.02
N VAL A 276 -13.72 -3.27 3.75
CA VAL A 276 -14.91 -3.97 3.22
C VAL A 276 -15.39 -3.30 1.94
N ARG A 277 -15.62 -1.99 1.95
CA ARG A 277 -16.04 -1.25 0.76
C ARG A 277 -15.10 -1.47 -0.42
N GLY A 278 -13.79 -1.36 -0.19
CA GLY A 278 -12.77 -1.60 -1.21
C GLY A 278 -12.85 -3.00 -1.81
N MET A 279 -13.00 -4.04 -1.00
CA MET A 279 -13.12 -5.41 -1.51
C MET A 279 -14.45 -5.68 -2.21
N MET A 280 -15.52 -4.99 -1.82
CA MET A 280 -16.84 -5.10 -2.48
C MET A 280 -16.88 -4.48 -3.87
N TYR A 281 -15.91 -3.64 -4.21
CA TYR A 281 -15.75 -3.17 -5.59
C TYR A 281 -15.45 -4.28 -6.59
N TYR A 282 -14.85 -5.40 -6.17
CA TYR A 282 -14.76 -6.57 -7.04
C TYR A 282 -16.14 -7.10 -7.42
N TRP A 283 -17.03 -7.23 -6.46
CA TRP A 283 -18.40 -7.71 -6.69
C TRP A 283 -19.18 -6.75 -7.58
N GLU A 284 -19.12 -5.44 -7.30
CA GLU A 284 -19.78 -4.42 -8.13
C GLU A 284 -19.24 -4.38 -9.56
N ALA A 285 -17.91 -4.48 -9.72
CA ALA A 285 -17.27 -4.53 -11.04
C ALA A 285 -17.69 -5.78 -11.81
N LEU A 286 -17.76 -6.95 -11.16
CA LEU A 286 -18.21 -8.19 -11.80
C LEU A 286 -19.67 -8.13 -12.24
N ILE A 287 -20.56 -7.53 -11.45
CA ILE A 287 -21.96 -7.33 -11.85
C ILE A 287 -22.03 -6.47 -13.10
N LEU A 288 -21.31 -5.34 -13.13
CA LEU A 288 -21.30 -4.45 -14.28
C LEU A 288 -20.73 -5.13 -15.52
N GLN A 289 -19.60 -5.85 -15.38
CA GLN A 289 -18.96 -6.56 -16.49
C GLN A 289 -19.87 -7.68 -17.04
N CYS A 290 -20.49 -8.44 -16.15
CA CYS A 290 -21.42 -9.50 -16.52
C CYS A 290 -22.64 -8.91 -17.25
N PHE A 291 -23.18 -7.81 -16.73
CA PHE A 291 -24.27 -7.09 -17.36
C PHE A 291 -23.92 -6.60 -18.78
N ILE A 292 -22.75 -6.00 -18.97
CA ILE A 292 -22.27 -5.55 -20.28
C ILE A 292 -22.10 -6.72 -21.25
N GLU A 293 -21.56 -7.85 -20.79
CA GLU A 293 -21.39 -9.06 -21.62
C GLU A 293 -22.72 -9.65 -22.10
N PHE A 294 -23.73 -9.66 -21.23
CA PHE A 294 -25.05 -10.18 -21.57
C PHE A 294 -25.85 -9.26 -22.48
N ALA A 295 -25.76 -7.95 -22.26
CA ALA A 295 -26.59 -6.98 -22.95
C ALA A 295 -25.99 -6.47 -24.28
N GLY A 296 -24.74 -6.84 -24.59
CA GLY A 296 -24.08 -6.56 -25.87
C GLY A 296 -24.13 -5.08 -26.28
N ASP A 297 -24.23 -4.81 -27.59
CA ASP A 297 -24.25 -3.45 -28.15
C ASP A 297 -25.48 -2.62 -27.73
N THR A 298 -26.58 -3.29 -27.34
CA THR A 298 -27.80 -2.62 -26.87
C THR A 298 -27.62 -1.93 -25.51
N ALA A 299 -26.84 -2.49 -24.57
CA ALA A 299 -26.61 -1.86 -23.26
C ALA A 299 -25.74 -0.60 -23.29
N LEU A 300 -24.75 -0.56 -24.18
CA LEU A 300 -23.88 0.62 -24.34
C LEU A 300 -24.66 1.85 -24.83
N SER A 301 -25.83 1.63 -25.43
CA SER A 301 -26.69 2.66 -26.02
C SER A 301 -27.73 3.26 -25.09
N GLU A 302 -28.10 2.60 -23.99
CA GLU A 302 -29.18 3.04 -23.07
C GLU A 302 -28.66 3.60 -21.74
N GLY A 303 -27.40 3.36 -21.38
CA GLY A 303 -26.77 3.89 -20.17
C GLY A 303 -27.24 3.18 -18.89
N PHE A 304 -26.30 2.79 -18.03
CA PHE A 304 -26.53 1.94 -16.85
C PHE A 304 -27.37 2.59 -15.72
N ARG A 305 -27.77 3.87 -15.84
CA ARG A 305 -28.29 4.68 -14.71
C ARG A 305 -29.68 5.29 -14.87
N THR A 306 -30.47 4.90 -15.87
CA THR A 306 -31.87 5.36 -15.95
C THR A 306 -32.81 4.41 -15.18
N GLU A 307 -33.71 4.98 -14.39
CA GLU A 307 -34.65 4.23 -13.53
C GLU A 307 -35.59 3.31 -14.34
N ASP A 308 -35.92 3.73 -15.57
CA ASP A 308 -36.67 2.95 -16.56
C ASP A 308 -35.90 1.72 -17.08
N PHE A 309 -34.57 1.82 -17.15
CA PHE A 309 -33.68 0.73 -17.60
C PHE A 309 -33.58 -0.37 -16.54
N TYR A 310 -33.55 0.02 -15.26
CA TYR A 310 -33.50 -0.90 -14.12
C TYR A 310 -34.76 -1.78 -14.05
N ASN A 311 -35.93 -1.21 -14.34
CA ASN A 311 -37.19 -1.93 -14.34
C ASN A 311 -37.33 -2.90 -15.52
N LYS A 312 -36.86 -2.52 -16.72
CA LYS A 312 -36.86 -3.40 -17.91
C LYS A 312 -35.88 -4.57 -17.79
N ASN A 313 -34.71 -4.35 -17.21
CA ASN A 313 -33.61 -5.32 -17.17
C ASN A 313 -33.40 -5.98 -15.81
N LYS A 314 -34.38 -5.89 -14.90
CA LYS A 314 -34.31 -6.43 -13.52
C LYS A 314 -33.93 -7.91 -13.45
N LYS A 315 -34.38 -8.72 -14.42
CA LYS A 315 -34.03 -10.14 -14.50
C LYS A 315 -32.55 -10.33 -14.80
N PHE A 316 -32.01 -9.61 -15.80
CA PHE A 316 -30.59 -9.67 -16.16
C PHE A 316 -29.69 -9.22 -15.03
N LEU A 317 -30.09 -8.19 -14.29
CA LEU A 317 -29.34 -7.74 -13.12
C LEU A 317 -29.28 -8.81 -12.03
N LYS A 318 -30.41 -9.50 -11.77
CA LYS A 318 -30.44 -10.63 -10.83
C LYS A 318 -29.54 -11.79 -11.29
N ASP A 319 -29.56 -12.11 -12.57
CA ASP A 319 -28.70 -13.15 -13.14
C ASP A 319 -27.21 -12.76 -13.04
N ALA A 320 -26.87 -11.49 -13.33
CA ALA A 320 -25.52 -10.96 -13.19
C ALA A 320 -25.04 -10.99 -11.73
N GLN A 321 -25.92 -10.63 -10.77
CA GLN A 321 -25.66 -10.75 -9.33
C GLN A 321 -25.41 -12.21 -8.93
N ALA A 322 -26.22 -13.15 -9.41
CA ALA A 322 -26.04 -14.57 -9.12
C ALA A 322 -24.69 -15.10 -9.65
N VAL A 323 -24.28 -14.70 -10.85
CA VAL A 323 -22.96 -15.06 -11.40
C VAL A 323 -21.83 -14.43 -10.56
N ALA A 324 -21.96 -13.17 -10.16
CA ALA A 324 -20.98 -12.51 -9.31
C ALA A 324 -20.85 -13.19 -7.94
N ASP A 325 -21.97 -13.57 -7.32
CA ASP A 325 -22.02 -14.31 -6.05
C ASP A 325 -21.39 -15.71 -6.15
N LEU A 326 -21.46 -16.34 -7.33
CA LEU A 326 -20.78 -17.62 -7.59
C LEU A 326 -19.27 -17.46 -7.81
N LYS A 327 -18.83 -16.32 -8.37
CA LYS A 327 -17.43 -16.08 -8.73
C LYS A 327 -16.61 -15.44 -7.61
N PHE A 328 -17.25 -14.71 -6.72
CA PHE A 328 -16.59 -13.95 -5.67
C PHE A 328 -17.22 -14.17 -4.30
N THR A 329 -16.39 -14.41 -3.29
CA THR A 329 -16.81 -14.48 -1.89
C THR A 329 -15.82 -13.73 -1.02
N TYR A 330 -16.31 -13.05 0.02
CA TYR A 330 -15.46 -12.33 0.95
C TYR A 330 -15.65 -12.84 2.38
N VAL A 331 -14.57 -13.30 3.01
CA VAL A 331 -14.57 -13.83 4.37
C VAL A 331 -13.71 -12.95 5.26
N ILE A 332 -14.31 -12.44 6.33
CA ILE A 332 -13.59 -11.75 7.41
C ILE A 332 -13.43 -12.72 8.56
N SER A 333 -12.19 -12.95 9.01
CA SER A 333 -11.95 -13.68 10.25
C SER A 333 -11.97 -12.71 11.42
N CYS A 334 -13.00 -12.78 12.28
CA CYS A 334 -13.15 -11.96 13.47
C CYS A 334 -13.35 -12.85 14.71
N PRO A 335 -12.27 -13.28 15.40
CA PRO A 335 -12.38 -14.18 16.56
C PRO A 335 -13.24 -13.62 17.70
N LEU A 336 -13.22 -12.29 17.90
CA LEU A 336 -13.92 -11.64 19.00
C LEU A 336 -15.43 -11.50 18.76
N TYR A 337 -15.94 -11.89 17.59
CA TYR A 337 -17.34 -11.69 17.23
C TYR A 337 -18.32 -12.34 18.22
N ALA A 338 -18.03 -13.55 18.72
CA ALA A 338 -18.84 -14.21 19.76
C ALA A 338 -18.94 -13.34 21.03
N THR A 339 -17.79 -12.88 21.53
CA THR A 339 -17.73 -12.02 22.72
C THR A 339 -18.42 -10.67 22.50
N LEU A 340 -18.32 -10.09 21.30
CA LEU A 340 -18.99 -8.83 20.96
C LEU A 340 -20.51 -8.99 20.95
N ARG A 341 -21.00 -10.13 20.44
CA ARG A 341 -22.43 -10.48 20.38
C ARG A 341 -23.04 -10.62 21.78
N GLU A 342 -22.33 -11.25 22.71
CA GLU A 342 -22.82 -11.51 24.07
C GLU A 342 -22.57 -10.35 25.05
N SER A 343 -21.65 -9.44 24.72
CA SER A 343 -21.23 -8.37 25.62
C SER A 343 -22.34 -7.36 25.91
N LYS A 344 -22.56 -7.08 27.20
CA LYS A 344 -23.49 -6.02 27.67
C LYS A 344 -22.93 -4.60 27.54
N ASN A 345 -21.63 -4.42 27.32
CA ASN A 345 -21.01 -3.10 27.15
C ASN A 345 -21.54 -2.40 25.89
N ARG A 346 -22.02 -1.15 26.03
CA ARG A 346 -22.56 -0.33 24.93
C ARG A 346 -21.59 -0.21 23.74
N ARG A 347 -20.29 -0.07 23.99
CA ARG A 347 -19.27 0.04 22.92
C ARG A 347 -19.15 -1.26 22.12
N ASN A 348 -18.99 -2.40 22.79
CA ASN A 348 -18.86 -3.70 22.13
C ASN A 348 -20.14 -4.08 21.36
N ARG A 349 -21.31 -3.78 21.93
CA ARG A 349 -22.60 -4.05 21.28
C ARG A 349 -22.76 -3.21 20.02
N ARG A 350 -22.28 -1.97 20.01
CA ARG A 350 -22.21 -1.13 18.81
C ARG A 350 -21.32 -1.76 17.74
N LEU A 351 -20.10 -2.18 18.09
CA LEU A 351 -19.18 -2.83 17.15
C LEU A 351 -19.81 -4.08 16.51
N TYR A 352 -20.55 -4.87 17.28
CA TYR A 352 -21.34 -5.99 16.75
C TYR A 352 -22.36 -5.53 15.70
N PHE A 353 -23.15 -4.49 16.01
CA PHE A 353 -24.13 -3.95 15.06
C PHE A 353 -23.48 -3.31 13.83
N ASP A 354 -22.30 -2.71 13.96
CA ASP A 354 -21.54 -2.16 12.84
C ASP A 354 -21.10 -3.29 11.88
N ILE A 355 -20.56 -4.40 12.40
CA ILE A 355 -20.23 -5.59 11.58
C ILE A 355 -21.49 -6.18 10.95
N LEU A 356 -22.58 -6.32 11.71
CA LEU A 356 -23.85 -6.83 11.18
C LEU A 356 -24.39 -5.93 10.07
N GLY A 357 -24.29 -4.61 10.23
CA GLY A 357 -24.64 -3.62 9.22
C GLY A 357 -23.86 -3.83 7.93
N LEU A 358 -22.53 -4.02 8.03
CA LEU A 358 -21.69 -4.32 6.86
C LEU A 358 -22.11 -5.63 6.16
N MET A 359 -22.40 -6.69 6.92
CA MET A 359 -22.87 -7.96 6.36
C MET A 359 -24.24 -7.84 5.68
N SER A 360 -25.14 -7.03 6.24
CA SER A 360 -26.47 -6.79 5.66
C SER A 360 -26.42 -5.91 4.41
N THR A 361 -25.46 -4.98 4.33
CA THR A 361 -25.25 -4.14 3.13
C THR A 361 -24.64 -4.94 1.98
N HIS A 362 -23.78 -5.92 2.26
CA HIS A 362 -23.02 -6.63 1.24
C HIS A 362 -23.33 -8.14 1.20
N SER A 363 -24.09 -8.56 0.18
CA SER A 363 -24.50 -9.96 -0.02
C SER A 363 -23.36 -11.01 0.04
N PRO A 364 -22.18 -10.82 -0.58
CA PRO A 364 -21.11 -11.83 -0.59
C PRO A 364 -20.25 -11.85 0.68
N LEU A 365 -20.43 -10.90 1.61
CA LEU A 365 -19.63 -10.80 2.83
C LEU A 365 -20.06 -11.82 3.90
N ARG A 366 -19.09 -12.54 4.46
CA ARG A 366 -19.26 -13.50 5.54
C ARG A 366 -18.26 -13.23 6.66
N VAL A 367 -18.64 -13.57 7.89
CA VAL A 367 -17.77 -13.46 9.06
C VAL A 367 -17.54 -14.84 9.64
N ALA A 368 -16.27 -15.20 9.81
CA ALA A 368 -15.83 -16.42 10.49
C ALA A 368 -15.30 -16.06 11.87
N TYR A 369 -15.75 -16.75 12.91
CA TYR A 369 -15.30 -16.51 14.29
C TYR A 369 -15.14 -17.81 15.07
N ILE A 370 -14.51 -17.71 16.23
CA ILE A 370 -14.32 -18.83 17.15
C ILE A 370 -15.37 -18.72 18.25
N ASP A 371 -16.17 -19.78 18.40
CA ASP A 371 -17.19 -19.92 19.43
C ASP A 371 -16.68 -20.89 20.52
N GLU A 372 -16.80 -20.48 21.78
CA GLU A 372 -16.34 -21.24 22.94
C GLU A 372 -17.56 -21.72 23.73
N LEU A 373 -17.76 -23.04 23.80
CA LEU A 373 -18.88 -23.65 24.52
C LEU A 373 -18.37 -24.58 25.62
N GLU A 374 -19.11 -24.67 26.72
CA GLU A 374 -18.87 -25.65 27.78
C GLU A 374 -19.79 -26.85 27.59
N GLU A 375 -19.22 -28.01 27.25
CA GLU A 375 -19.95 -29.28 27.13
C GLU A 375 -19.67 -30.15 28.36
N ILE A 376 -20.69 -30.85 28.86
CA ILE A 376 -20.55 -31.80 29.98
C ILE A 376 -20.29 -33.18 29.39
N GLU A 377 -19.06 -33.67 29.49
CA GLU A 377 -18.64 -34.99 29.01
C GLU A 377 -18.19 -35.81 30.23
N ASN A 378 -18.87 -36.94 30.52
CA ASN A 378 -18.61 -37.80 31.69
C ASN A 378 -18.64 -37.07 33.06
N GLY A 379 -19.57 -36.12 33.23
CA GLY A 379 -19.73 -35.36 34.48
C GLY A 379 -18.64 -34.30 34.73
N LYS A 380 -17.73 -34.08 33.77
CA LYS A 380 -16.75 -32.98 33.81
C LYS A 380 -17.08 -31.95 32.73
N THR A 381 -17.06 -30.68 33.09
CA THR A 381 -17.19 -29.58 32.13
C THR A 381 -15.91 -29.48 31.32
N LYS A 382 -16.03 -29.58 29.99
CA LYS A 382 -14.93 -29.46 29.05
C LYS A 382 -15.24 -28.35 28.06
N LYS A 383 -14.28 -27.43 27.90
CA LYS A 383 -14.37 -26.37 26.89
C LYS A 383 -14.16 -26.96 25.51
N VAL A 384 -15.10 -26.69 24.62
CA VAL A 384 -15.08 -27.10 23.23
C VAL A 384 -15.09 -25.85 22.36
N TYR A 385 -14.28 -25.88 21.32
CA TYR A 385 -14.05 -24.75 20.42
C TYR A 385 -14.65 -25.08 19.07
N TYR A 386 -15.38 -24.13 18.49
CA TYR A 386 -15.96 -24.25 17.16
C TYR A 386 -15.50 -23.09 16.29
N SER A 387 -15.20 -23.35 15.03
CA SER A 387 -15.10 -22.31 14.00
C SER A 387 -16.46 -22.20 13.31
N VAL A 388 -17.04 -21.00 13.33
CA VAL A 388 -18.41 -20.73 12.90
C VAL A 388 -18.41 -19.69 11.79
N LEU A 389 -19.16 -19.94 10.71
CA LEU A 389 -19.37 -19.00 9.62
C LEU A 389 -20.79 -18.42 9.69
N VAL A 390 -20.89 -17.10 9.72
CA VAL A 390 -22.18 -16.38 9.70
C VAL A 390 -22.34 -15.48 8.48
N LYS A 391 -23.60 -15.22 8.16
CA LYS A 391 -24.07 -14.25 7.16
C LYS A 391 -25.05 -13.27 7.80
N GLY A 392 -24.99 -12.00 7.40
CA GLY A 392 -26.00 -11.02 7.77
C GLY A 392 -27.30 -11.22 6.99
N ARG A 393 -28.42 -11.25 7.70
CA ARG A 393 -29.76 -10.93 7.18
C ARG A 393 -30.26 -9.67 7.90
N GLU A 394 -31.30 -9.04 7.35
CA GLU A 394 -31.80 -7.70 7.71
C GLU A 394 -31.45 -7.21 9.14
N LYS A 395 -31.81 -7.97 10.19
CA LYS A 395 -31.56 -7.61 11.60
C LYS A 395 -30.88 -8.68 12.44
N HIS A 396 -30.42 -9.78 11.85
CA HIS A 396 -29.81 -10.89 12.60
C HIS A 396 -28.74 -11.60 11.79
N ASP A 397 -27.78 -12.19 12.48
CA ASP A 397 -26.81 -13.10 11.91
C ASP A 397 -27.43 -14.50 11.74
N GLU A 398 -27.16 -15.13 10.60
CA GLU A 398 -27.53 -16.51 10.30
C GLU A 398 -26.27 -17.37 10.26
N GLU A 399 -26.23 -18.42 11.08
CA GLU A 399 -25.18 -19.42 11.07
C GLU A 399 -25.31 -20.33 9.84
N ILE A 400 -24.25 -20.42 9.04
CA ILE A 400 -24.21 -21.27 7.83
C ILE A 400 -23.49 -22.59 8.13
N TYR A 401 -22.33 -22.52 8.78
CA TYR A 401 -21.51 -23.68 9.09
C TYR A 401 -20.93 -23.55 10.49
N ARG A 402 -20.78 -24.70 11.16
CA ARG A 402 -20.09 -24.85 12.44
C ARG A 402 -19.21 -26.09 12.38
N ILE A 403 -17.93 -25.91 12.67
CA ILE A 403 -16.91 -26.95 12.59
C ILE A 403 -16.21 -27.05 13.94
N LYS A 404 -16.23 -28.23 14.56
CA LYS A 404 -15.55 -28.49 15.84
C LYS A 404 -14.03 -28.48 15.63
N LEU A 405 -13.33 -27.69 16.43
CA LEU A 405 -11.88 -27.58 16.43
C LEU A 405 -11.26 -28.60 17.41
N PRO A 406 -10.03 -29.07 17.14
CA PRO A 406 -9.37 -30.06 18.00
C PRO A 406 -8.91 -29.50 19.36
N GLY A 407 -8.88 -28.17 19.52
CA GLY A 407 -8.46 -27.49 20.73
C GLY A 407 -8.55 -25.96 20.58
N PRO A 408 -8.06 -25.19 21.57
CA PRO A 408 -8.06 -23.74 21.50
C PRO A 408 -7.08 -23.26 20.42
N PRO A 409 -7.53 -22.46 19.44
CA PRO A 409 -6.67 -21.96 18.36
C PRO A 409 -5.44 -21.18 18.87
N THR A 410 -5.63 -20.43 19.96
CA THR A 410 -4.60 -19.60 20.61
C THR A 410 -3.44 -20.38 21.23
N VAL A 411 -3.53 -21.72 21.30
CA VAL A 411 -2.42 -22.58 21.77
C VAL A 411 -1.36 -22.74 20.67
N ILE A 412 -1.77 -22.77 19.40
CA ILE A 412 -0.87 -23.07 18.27
C ILE A 412 -0.11 -21.82 17.83
N GLY A 413 -0.80 -20.69 17.68
CA GLY A 413 -0.19 -19.41 17.30
C GLY A 413 -0.98 -18.20 17.80
N GLU A 414 -0.35 -17.02 17.74
CA GLU A 414 -0.97 -15.77 18.13
C GLU A 414 -1.15 -14.85 16.92
N GLY A 415 -2.31 -14.18 16.85
CA GLY A 415 -2.56 -13.09 15.90
C GLY A 415 -3.05 -13.52 14.51
N LYS A 416 -2.46 -12.93 13.47
CA LYS A 416 -2.87 -13.03 12.06
C LYS A 416 -2.94 -14.47 11.50
N PRO A 417 -1.93 -15.35 11.69
CA PRO A 417 -1.92 -16.64 11.00
C PRO A 417 -3.02 -17.58 11.49
N GLU A 418 -3.32 -17.56 12.80
CA GLU A 418 -4.39 -18.41 13.36
C GLU A 418 -5.77 -17.96 12.88
N ASN A 419 -5.99 -16.64 12.79
CA ASN A 419 -7.21 -16.06 12.21
C ASN A 419 -7.39 -16.49 10.75
N GLN A 420 -6.32 -16.51 9.97
CA GLN A 420 -6.37 -17.01 8.59
C GLN A 420 -6.65 -18.52 8.53
N ASN A 421 -5.94 -19.31 9.35
CA ASN A 421 -6.06 -20.78 9.36
C ASN A 421 -7.44 -21.27 9.78
N GLN A 422 -8.08 -20.63 10.76
CA GLN A 422 -9.44 -21.04 11.17
C GLN A 422 -10.49 -20.66 10.10
N ALA A 423 -10.31 -19.55 9.40
CA ALA A 423 -11.28 -19.06 8.42
C ALA A 423 -11.08 -19.62 7.00
N ILE A 424 -9.88 -20.10 6.64
CA ILE A 424 -9.57 -20.56 5.27
C ILE A 424 -10.48 -21.69 4.79
N ILE A 425 -10.97 -22.54 5.71
CA ILE A 425 -11.90 -23.64 5.42
C ILE A 425 -13.25 -23.15 4.83
N PHE A 426 -13.62 -21.90 5.12
CA PHE A 426 -14.86 -21.28 4.61
C PHE A 426 -14.68 -20.55 3.28
N THR A 427 -13.44 -20.33 2.85
CA THR A 427 -13.16 -19.74 1.52
C THR A 427 -13.60 -20.70 0.40
N ARG A 428 -13.98 -20.14 -0.75
CA ARG A 428 -14.47 -20.86 -1.93
C ARG A 428 -13.72 -20.42 -3.20
N GLY A 429 -13.87 -21.20 -4.26
CA GLY A 429 -13.18 -20.97 -5.52
C GLY A 429 -11.75 -21.51 -5.57
N GLU A 430 -11.09 -21.22 -6.68
CA GLU A 430 -9.77 -21.76 -7.05
C GLU A 430 -8.63 -20.82 -6.63
N ALA A 431 -8.90 -19.52 -6.57
CA ALA A 431 -7.95 -18.52 -6.12
C ALA A 431 -8.34 -17.93 -4.74
N LEU A 432 -7.34 -17.54 -3.96
CA LEU A 432 -7.52 -16.93 -2.65
C LEU A 432 -6.63 -15.70 -2.53
N GLN A 433 -7.22 -14.53 -2.35
CA GLN A 433 -6.48 -13.31 -2.05
C GLN A 433 -6.47 -13.08 -0.53
N THR A 434 -5.28 -12.91 0.04
CA THR A 434 -5.11 -12.55 1.44
C THR A 434 -4.94 -11.05 1.56
N ARG A 435 -5.71 -10.40 2.43
CA ARG A 435 -5.66 -8.95 2.62
C ARG A 435 -5.44 -8.61 4.09
N ASP A 436 -4.65 -7.58 4.33
CA ASP A 436 -4.59 -6.94 5.64
C ASP A 436 -5.80 -6.01 5.82
N MET A 437 -6.21 -5.81 7.07
CA MET A 437 -7.37 -4.99 7.42
C MET A 437 -7.21 -3.50 7.04
N ASP A 438 -6.00 -3.03 6.77
CA ASP A 438 -5.67 -1.65 6.35
C ASP A 438 -5.54 -1.49 4.81
N GLN A 439 -5.86 -2.53 4.03
CA GLN A 439 -5.81 -2.50 2.57
C GLN A 439 -7.19 -2.35 1.95
N GLU A 440 -7.29 -1.57 0.88
CA GLU A 440 -8.48 -1.44 0.06
C GLU A 440 -8.18 -1.71 -1.41
N ASN A 441 -9.21 -2.02 -2.19
CA ASN A 441 -9.10 -1.96 -3.65
C ASN A 441 -9.73 -0.68 -4.17
N TYR A 442 -9.22 -0.19 -5.31
CA TYR A 442 -9.87 0.91 -6.02
C TYR A 442 -10.92 0.39 -6.99
N TYR A 443 -11.99 1.16 -7.20
CA TYR A 443 -13.14 0.72 -8.02
C TYR A 443 -12.72 0.41 -9.46
N GLU A 444 -12.02 1.34 -10.09
CA GLU A 444 -11.48 1.20 -11.45
C GLU A 444 -10.49 0.02 -11.57
N GLU A 445 -9.66 -0.20 -10.56
CA GLU A 445 -8.71 -1.32 -10.53
C GLU A 445 -9.42 -2.68 -10.43
N SER A 446 -10.62 -2.71 -9.85
CA SER A 446 -11.43 -3.93 -9.70
C SER A 446 -11.81 -4.56 -11.05
N PHE A 447 -11.92 -3.75 -12.11
CA PHE A 447 -12.23 -4.26 -13.46
C PHE A 447 -11.15 -5.18 -14.03
N LYS A 448 -9.90 -5.08 -13.55
CA LYS A 448 -8.76 -5.85 -14.05
C LYS A 448 -8.57 -7.19 -13.34
N MET A 449 -9.38 -7.51 -12.33
CA MET A 449 -9.23 -8.76 -11.56
C MET A 449 -9.30 -10.01 -12.45
N ARG A 450 -10.14 -9.99 -13.51
CA ARG A 450 -10.23 -11.09 -14.48
C ARG A 450 -8.94 -11.30 -15.26
N ASN A 451 -8.29 -10.20 -15.65
CA ASN A 451 -7.00 -10.24 -16.35
C ASN A 451 -5.90 -10.78 -15.43
N VAL A 452 -5.89 -10.37 -14.16
CA VAL A 452 -4.89 -10.83 -13.17
C VAL A 452 -5.03 -12.33 -12.90
N LEU A 453 -6.24 -12.82 -12.68
CA LEU A 453 -6.45 -14.25 -12.41
C LEU A 453 -6.02 -15.14 -13.58
N GLU A 454 -6.12 -14.66 -14.82
CA GLU A 454 -5.67 -15.37 -16.01
C GLU A 454 -4.15 -15.64 -16.03
N GLU A 455 -3.36 -14.86 -15.27
CA GLU A 455 -1.92 -15.11 -15.12
C GLU A 455 -1.61 -16.48 -14.49
N PHE A 456 -2.55 -17.06 -13.72
CA PHE A 456 -2.43 -18.45 -13.24
C PHE A 456 -2.44 -19.48 -14.36
N GLN A 457 -3.14 -19.20 -15.46
CA GLN A 457 -3.25 -20.12 -16.59
C GLN A 457 -2.09 -19.98 -17.57
N LYS A 458 -1.48 -18.79 -17.64
CA LYS A 458 -0.38 -18.46 -18.54
C LYS A 458 0.88 -19.27 -18.20
N GLY A 459 1.32 -20.08 -19.16
CA GLY A 459 2.59 -20.80 -19.07
C GLY A 459 3.76 -19.81 -19.12
N HIS A 460 4.51 -19.72 -18.02
CA HIS A 460 5.76 -18.97 -17.98
C HIS A 460 6.93 -19.88 -18.38
N SER A 461 8.11 -19.29 -18.67
CA SER A 461 9.32 -19.98 -19.15
C SER A 461 9.55 -21.35 -18.47
N GLY A 462 9.35 -22.44 -19.22
CA GLY A 462 9.39 -23.82 -18.72
C GLY A 462 8.04 -24.47 -18.38
N GLN A 463 6.90 -23.93 -18.88
CA GLN A 463 5.52 -24.43 -18.67
C GLN A 463 5.03 -24.48 -17.21
N ARG A 464 5.76 -23.85 -16.28
CA ARG A 464 5.31 -23.78 -14.88
C ARG A 464 4.27 -22.68 -14.72
N LYS A 465 3.13 -23.05 -14.15
CA LYS A 465 2.08 -22.09 -13.75
C LYS A 465 2.48 -21.40 -12.44
N PRO A 466 2.25 -20.09 -12.32
CA PRO A 466 2.46 -19.42 -11.04
C PRO A 466 1.49 -19.98 -10.01
N THR A 467 1.91 -19.92 -8.76
CA THR A 467 1.14 -20.36 -7.58
C THR A 467 0.80 -19.18 -6.68
N ILE A 468 1.52 -18.06 -6.82
CA ILE A 468 1.25 -16.80 -6.14
C ILE A 468 1.45 -15.68 -7.16
N LEU A 469 0.44 -14.82 -7.32
CA LEU A 469 0.48 -13.62 -8.14
C LEU A 469 0.64 -12.41 -7.23
N GLY A 470 1.73 -11.67 -7.42
CA GLY A 470 2.00 -10.43 -6.70
C GLY A 470 1.34 -9.22 -7.33
N ILE A 471 0.82 -8.33 -6.50
CA ILE A 471 0.18 -7.08 -6.91
C ILE A 471 0.90 -5.90 -6.24
N SER A 472 1.03 -4.78 -6.95
CA SER A 472 1.65 -3.57 -6.41
C SER A 472 0.70 -2.82 -5.47
N GLU A 473 1.26 -2.05 -4.53
CA GLU A 473 0.50 -1.33 -3.51
C GLU A 473 0.74 0.19 -3.63
N HIS A 474 -0.26 0.99 -3.24
CA HIS A 474 -0.22 2.44 -3.13
C HIS A 474 -0.43 2.86 -1.69
N LEU A 475 0.51 3.61 -1.12
CA LEU A 475 0.39 4.07 0.25
C LEU A 475 -0.32 5.42 0.30
N PHE A 476 -1.57 5.42 0.74
CA PHE A 476 -2.39 6.64 0.81
C PHE A 476 -2.14 7.49 2.07
N THR A 477 -1.38 6.98 3.06
CA THR A 477 -1.05 7.75 4.28
C THR A 477 0.20 8.63 4.14
N GLY A 478 0.86 8.64 2.98
CA GLY A 478 2.11 9.37 2.77
C GLY A 478 2.02 10.89 2.97
N SER A 479 0.82 11.47 2.87
CA SER A 479 0.57 12.91 3.07
C SER A 479 0.42 13.33 4.54
N PHE A 480 0.39 12.38 5.49
CA PHE A 480 0.04 12.69 6.89
C PHE A 480 1.15 13.35 7.70
N SER A 481 2.42 13.04 7.43
CA SER A 481 3.59 13.61 8.12
C SER A 481 4.85 13.40 7.28
N SER A 482 5.96 14.07 7.64
CA SER A 482 7.27 13.81 7.02
C SER A 482 7.74 12.37 7.20
N LEU A 483 7.53 11.79 8.38
CA LEU A 483 7.81 10.38 8.63
C LEU A 483 6.96 9.45 7.74
N ALA A 484 5.67 9.77 7.60
CA ALA A 484 4.77 9.02 6.73
C ALA A 484 5.24 9.10 5.27
N TRP A 485 5.72 10.26 4.83
CA TRP A 485 6.25 10.45 3.49
C TRP A 485 7.51 9.62 3.24
N PHE A 486 8.49 9.64 4.16
CA PHE A 486 9.72 8.83 4.03
C PHE A 486 9.39 7.34 3.95
N ARG A 487 8.42 6.89 4.76
CA ARG A 487 7.98 5.49 4.78
C ARG A 487 7.18 5.11 3.54
N ALA A 488 6.34 6.01 3.05
CA ALA A 488 5.60 5.83 1.81
C ALA A 488 6.55 5.64 0.63
N LEU A 489 7.59 6.47 0.51
CA LEU A 489 8.61 6.34 -0.53
C LEU A 489 9.42 5.05 -0.41
N GLN A 490 9.83 4.68 0.81
CA GLN A 490 10.60 3.45 1.05
C GLN A 490 9.79 2.22 0.64
N GLU A 491 8.53 2.13 1.07
CA GLU A 491 7.65 1.03 0.70
C GLU A 491 7.32 1.05 -0.79
N SER A 492 7.04 2.21 -1.39
CA SER A 492 6.79 2.34 -2.83
C SER A 492 7.93 1.72 -3.63
N SER A 493 9.18 2.10 -3.33
CA SER A 493 10.36 1.52 -3.99
C SER A 493 10.50 0.01 -3.78
N PHE A 494 10.04 -0.50 -2.64
CA PHE A 494 10.05 -1.94 -2.38
C PHE A 494 8.99 -2.66 -3.22
N VAL A 495 7.75 -2.16 -3.25
CA VAL A 495 6.59 -2.81 -3.89
C VAL A 495 6.54 -2.68 -5.40
N THR A 496 7.38 -1.81 -5.99
CA THR A 496 7.54 -1.65 -7.44
C THR A 496 8.88 -2.24 -7.90
N ILE A 497 9.93 -1.41 -8.04
CA ILE A 497 11.23 -1.82 -8.59
C ILE A 497 11.86 -2.97 -7.80
N GLY A 498 11.72 -2.99 -6.47
CA GLY A 498 12.16 -4.08 -5.61
C GLY A 498 11.48 -5.41 -5.98
N GLN A 499 10.15 -5.48 -5.89
CA GLN A 499 9.39 -6.68 -6.22
C GLN A 499 9.57 -7.12 -7.68
N ARG A 500 9.68 -6.18 -8.62
CA ARG A 500 9.96 -6.46 -10.04
C ARG A 500 11.25 -7.25 -10.20
N VAL A 501 12.35 -6.73 -9.65
CA VAL A 501 13.68 -7.36 -9.74
C VAL A 501 13.71 -8.70 -9.00
N LEU A 502 13.05 -8.79 -7.83
CA LEU A 502 12.93 -10.03 -7.07
C LEU A 502 12.15 -11.12 -7.83
N ALA A 503 11.09 -10.75 -8.56
CA ALA A 503 10.31 -11.68 -9.37
C ALA A 503 11.09 -12.11 -10.62
N ASN A 504 11.63 -11.15 -11.37
CA ASN A 504 12.36 -11.39 -12.61
C ASN A 504 13.44 -10.28 -12.79
N PRO A 505 14.75 -10.61 -12.87
CA PRO A 505 15.33 -11.93 -13.12
C PRO A 505 15.70 -12.77 -11.89
N LEU A 506 15.67 -12.22 -10.66
CA LEU A 506 16.30 -12.89 -9.52
C LEU A 506 15.54 -14.14 -9.03
N ARG A 507 14.23 -14.25 -9.31
CA ARG A 507 13.37 -15.38 -8.92
C ARG A 507 13.48 -15.74 -7.42
N VAL A 508 13.55 -14.73 -6.57
CA VAL A 508 13.58 -14.84 -5.09
C VAL A 508 12.51 -13.96 -4.44
N ARG A 509 11.46 -13.62 -5.18
CA ARG A 509 10.24 -13.03 -4.64
C ARG A 509 9.51 -14.05 -3.78
N PHE A 510 9.04 -13.61 -2.62
CA PHE A 510 8.15 -14.37 -1.73
C PHE A 510 6.88 -13.56 -1.41
N HIS A 511 6.00 -14.15 -0.60
CA HIS A 511 4.85 -13.44 -0.05
C HIS A 511 5.27 -12.63 1.18
N TYR A 512 5.09 -11.32 1.17
CA TYR A 512 5.54 -10.44 2.28
C TYR A 512 4.38 -9.85 3.10
N GLY A 513 3.20 -10.48 3.03
CA GLY A 513 1.96 -9.91 3.58
C GLY A 513 1.32 -8.84 2.68
N HIS A 514 1.87 -8.63 1.47
CA HIS A 514 1.30 -7.81 0.42
C HIS A 514 0.04 -8.47 -0.15
N SER A 515 -0.72 -7.72 -0.96
CA SER A 515 -2.00 -8.12 -1.53
C SER A 515 -1.92 -9.19 -2.63
N ASP A 516 -1.23 -10.29 -2.34
CA ASP A 516 -1.00 -11.40 -3.24
C ASP A 516 -2.24 -12.29 -3.39
N ILE A 517 -2.37 -12.89 -4.57
CA ILE A 517 -3.39 -13.89 -4.87
C ILE A 517 -2.71 -15.26 -4.94
N PHE A 518 -3.25 -16.24 -4.24
CA PHE A 518 -2.76 -17.61 -4.16
C PHE A 518 -3.61 -18.53 -5.03
N ASP A 519 -2.95 -19.51 -5.66
CA ASP A 519 -3.61 -20.74 -6.06
C ASP A 519 -4.02 -21.48 -4.77
N ARG A 520 -5.31 -21.42 -4.47
CA ARG A 520 -5.89 -21.95 -3.23
C ARG A 520 -5.75 -23.47 -3.16
N ILE A 521 -5.94 -24.16 -4.29
CA ILE A 521 -5.89 -25.63 -4.37
C ILE A 521 -4.45 -26.10 -4.08
N PHE A 522 -3.46 -25.41 -4.64
CA PHE A 522 -2.05 -25.70 -4.37
C PHE A 522 -1.69 -25.51 -2.90
N HIS A 523 -2.08 -24.38 -2.29
CA HIS A 523 -1.61 -24.00 -0.94
C HIS A 523 -2.33 -24.75 0.18
N ILE A 524 -3.66 -24.92 0.10
CA ILE A 524 -4.42 -25.65 1.15
C ILE A 524 -3.93 -27.09 1.30
N THR A 525 -3.51 -27.72 0.20
CA THR A 525 -3.01 -29.11 0.22
C THR A 525 -1.53 -29.24 0.60
N ARG A 526 -0.79 -28.13 0.75
CA ARG A 526 0.69 -28.14 0.89
C ARG A 526 1.24 -27.36 2.08
N GLY A 527 0.41 -26.99 3.04
CA GLY A 527 0.84 -26.34 4.29
C GLY A 527 0.25 -24.96 4.54
N GLY A 528 -0.77 -24.57 3.77
CA GLY A 528 -1.55 -23.36 3.99
C GLY A 528 -0.90 -22.10 3.40
N ILE A 529 -1.42 -20.96 3.83
CA ILE A 529 -1.04 -19.60 3.37
C ILE A 529 -0.26 -18.80 4.42
N SER A 530 -0.12 -19.34 5.63
CA SER A 530 0.67 -18.73 6.71
C SER A 530 1.07 -19.81 7.72
N LYS A 531 2.16 -19.55 8.45
CA LYS A 531 2.72 -20.50 9.41
C LYS A 531 2.47 -20.01 10.84
N ALA A 532 1.45 -20.58 11.48
CA ALA A 532 1.12 -20.27 12.87
C ALA A 532 2.14 -20.90 13.82
N SER A 533 2.69 -20.10 14.74
CA SER A 533 3.50 -20.58 15.84
C SER A 533 3.61 -19.52 16.93
N LYS A 534 3.49 -19.94 18.19
CA LYS A 534 3.62 -19.08 19.36
C LYS A 534 5.10 -18.72 19.57
N VAL A 535 5.44 -17.44 19.54
CA VAL A 535 6.80 -16.87 19.76
C VAL A 535 7.82 -17.12 18.64
N ILE A 536 7.65 -18.14 17.79
CA ILE A 536 8.60 -18.49 16.72
C ILE A 536 7.90 -18.32 15.36
N ASN A 537 8.53 -17.67 14.38
CA ASN A 537 7.99 -17.31 13.05
C ASN A 537 7.13 -16.03 13.06
N LEU A 538 7.69 -14.93 13.59
CA LEU A 538 6.98 -13.66 13.73
C LEU A 538 6.58 -12.97 12.39
N SER A 539 7.21 -13.35 11.29
CA SER A 539 6.79 -13.05 9.91
C SER A 539 6.24 -14.33 9.29
N ASP A 540 5.00 -14.64 9.63
CA ASP A 540 4.27 -15.85 9.26
C ASP A 540 3.96 -15.95 7.76
N ASP A 541 3.72 -14.81 7.12
CA ASP A 541 3.38 -14.69 5.69
C ASP A 541 4.49 -15.22 4.75
N ILE A 542 5.76 -14.91 5.04
CA ILE A 542 6.89 -15.26 4.16
C ILE A 542 7.12 -16.76 4.02
N PHE A 543 6.72 -17.53 5.03
CA PHE A 543 6.84 -18.98 5.00
C PHE A 543 5.92 -19.61 3.96
N ALA A 544 4.82 -18.97 3.58
CA ALA A 544 4.01 -19.42 2.45
C ALA A 544 4.78 -19.31 1.13
N GLY A 545 5.52 -18.22 0.93
CA GLY A 545 6.43 -18.06 -0.19
C GLY A 545 7.55 -19.12 -0.18
N PHE A 546 8.18 -19.35 0.97
CA PHE A 546 9.21 -20.40 1.11
C PHE A 546 8.67 -21.77 0.74
N ASN A 547 7.49 -22.13 1.26
CA ASN A 547 6.85 -23.41 1.00
C ASN A 547 6.46 -23.56 -0.47
N SER A 548 5.89 -22.51 -1.09
CA SER A 548 5.61 -22.49 -2.53
C SER A 548 6.85 -22.84 -3.35
N ILE A 549 7.96 -22.14 -3.13
CA ILE A 549 9.21 -22.39 -3.87
C ILE A 549 9.80 -23.78 -3.56
N LEU A 550 9.80 -24.23 -2.31
CA LEU A 550 10.26 -25.57 -1.92
C LEU A 550 9.44 -26.68 -2.60
N ARG A 551 8.18 -26.42 -2.90
CA ARG A 551 7.24 -27.31 -3.61
C ARG A 551 7.21 -27.07 -5.12
N GLN A 552 8.24 -26.42 -5.67
CA GLN A 552 8.40 -26.10 -7.09
C GLN A 552 7.35 -25.12 -7.66
N GLY A 553 6.62 -24.43 -6.78
CA GLY A 553 5.76 -23.31 -7.15
C GLY A 553 6.56 -22.15 -7.73
N PHE A 554 5.84 -21.27 -8.41
CA PHE A 554 6.39 -20.09 -9.07
C PHE A 554 5.64 -18.84 -8.60
N ILE A 555 6.34 -17.73 -8.45
CA ILE A 555 5.80 -16.49 -7.88
C ILE A 555 6.10 -15.34 -8.84
N THR A 556 5.06 -14.64 -9.30
CA THR A 556 5.16 -13.52 -10.25
C THR A 556 4.80 -12.18 -9.58
N HIS A 557 5.01 -11.07 -10.28
CA HIS A 557 4.63 -9.73 -9.82
C HIS A 557 4.04 -8.93 -11.00
N HIS A 558 2.90 -8.29 -10.78
CA HIS A 558 2.13 -7.58 -11.79
C HIS A 558 1.83 -6.16 -11.32
N GLU A 559 2.27 -5.18 -12.10
CA GLU A 559 2.19 -3.75 -11.76
C GLU A 559 1.08 -3.01 -12.52
N TYR A 560 0.36 -3.67 -13.43
CA TYR A 560 -0.78 -3.08 -14.13
C TYR A 560 -2.05 -3.03 -13.27
N ILE A 561 -2.02 -3.55 -12.05
CA ILE A 561 -3.07 -3.41 -11.05
C ILE A 561 -2.45 -2.91 -9.74
N GLN A 562 -3.13 -2.00 -9.06
CA GLN A 562 -2.65 -1.44 -7.80
C GLN A 562 -3.76 -1.40 -6.74
N VAL A 563 -3.37 -1.57 -5.49
CA VAL A 563 -4.28 -1.58 -4.34
C VAL A 563 -3.89 -0.52 -3.32
N GLY A 564 -4.84 0.05 -2.60
CA GLY A 564 -4.55 1.02 -1.54
C GLY A 564 -4.09 0.34 -0.26
N LYS A 565 -3.12 0.93 0.44
CA LYS A 565 -2.63 0.46 1.74
C LYS A 565 -2.44 1.60 2.73
N GLY A 566 -3.03 1.44 3.91
CA GLY A 566 -2.75 2.29 5.05
C GLY A 566 -1.44 1.89 5.72
N LYS A 567 -0.66 2.87 6.18
CA LYS A 567 0.50 2.60 7.03
C LYS A 567 0.58 3.58 8.18
N ASP A 568 1.17 3.08 9.26
CA ASP A 568 1.55 3.84 10.44
C ASP A 568 2.42 5.05 10.07
N ALA A 569 2.08 6.21 10.61
CA ALA A 569 2.76 7.48 10.31
C ALA A 569 3.56 8.04 11.51
N GLY A 570 3.46 7.42 12.69
CA GLY A 570 4.13 7.87 13.92
C GLY A 570 5.45 7.15 14.17
N MET A 571 6.42 7.85 14.78
CA MET A 571 7.78 7.32 15.01
C MET A 571 7.79 5.99 15.79
N ASN A 572 6.97 5.89 16.85
CA ASN A 572 6.88 4.70 17.68
C ASN A 572 6.22 3.54 16.94
N GLN A 573 5.16 3.79 16.19
CA GLN A 573 4.51 2.75 15.39
C GLN A 573 5.47 2.22 14.30
N ILE A 574 6.15 3.12 13.58
CA ILE A 574 7.15 2.79 12.56
C ILE A 574 8.29 1.97 13.17
N SER A 575 8.82 2.38 14.32
CA SER A 575 9.91 1.68 15.00
C SER A 575 9.49 0.30 15.52
N LEU A 576 8.26 0.14 16.02
CA LEU A 576 7.71 -1.18 16.40
C LEU A 576 7.57 -2.09 15.18
N PHE A 577 7.10 -1.57 14.05
CA PHE A 577 7.03 -2.33 12.80
C PHE A 577 8.43 -2.77 12.34
N GLU A 578 9.42 -1.88 12.36
CA GLU A 578 10.79 -2.24 11.98
C GLU A 578 11.43 -3.23 12.96
N ALA A 579 11.16 -3.11 14.25
CA ALA A 579 11.57 -4.08 15.26
C ALA A 579 10.95 -5.47 14.99
N LYS A 580 9.66 -5.51 14.62
CA LYS A 580 8.93 -6.72 14.22
C LYS A 580 9.64 -7.40 13.05
N VAL A 581 9.88 -6.65 11.97
CA VAL A 581 10.51 -7.20 10.75
C VAL A 581 11.96 -7.63 11.00
N ALA A 582 12.75 -6.86 11.76
CA ALA A 582 14.12 -7.21 12.09
C ALA A 582 14.22 -8.48 12.95
N SER A 583 13.36 -8.61 13.96
CA SER A 583 13.29 -9.81 14.80
C SER A 583 12.88 -11.03 13.97
N ALA A 584 11.87 -10.87 13.11
CA ALA A 584 11.41 -11.95 12.23
C ALA A 584 12.50 -12.43 11.25
N ASN A 585 13.31 -11.52 10.69
CA ASN A 585 14.41 -11.90 9.82
C ASN A 585 15.52 -12.66 10.57
N ALA A 586 15.78 -12.32 11.83
CA ALA A 586 16.72 -13.08 12.66
C ALA A 586 16.22 -14.53 12.89
N GLU A 587 14.92 -14.70 13.11
CA GLU A 587 14.31 -16.05 13.21
C GLU A 587 14.37 -16.81 11.89
N GLN A 588 14.16 -16.13 10.76
CA GLN A 588 14.30 -16.74 9.43
C GLN A 588 15.72 -17.27 9.22
N THR A 589 16.76 -16.54 9.63
CA THR A 589 18.16 -16.99 9.58
C THR A 589 18.38 -18.32 10.31
N LEU A 590 17.65 -18.54 11.41
CA LEU A 590 17.73 -19.75 12.22
C LEU A 590 16.75 -20.85 11.76
N SER A 591 15.92 -20.58 10.76
CA SER A 591 14.83 -21.46 10.36
C SER A 591 15.31 -22.62 9.47
N ARG A 592 14.65 -23.78 9.64
CA ARG A 592 14.87 -24.95 8.77
C ARG A 592 14.45 -24.70 7.33
N ASP A 593 13.48 -23.81 7.10
CA ASP A 593 12.95 -23.50 5.77
C ASP A 593 14.00 -22.75 4.94
N VAL A 594 14.71 -21.79 5.54
CA VAL A 594 15.85 -21.11 4.89
C VAL A 594 17.00 -22.09 4.62
N TYR A 595 17.32 -22.99 5.55
CA TYR A 595 18.32 -24.04 5.30
C TYR A 595 17.96 -24.91 4.08
N ARG A 596 16.70 -25.33 3.96
CA ARG A 596 16.21 -26.14 2.82
C ARG A 596 16.19 -25.36 1.51
N LEU A 597 15.86 -24.07 1.55
CA LEU A 597 15.92 -23.20 0.37
C LEU A 597 17.36 -23.05 -0.11
N ALA A 598 18.30 -22.78 0.80
CA ALA A 598 19.72 -22.62 0.48
C ALA A 598 20.30 -23.89 -0.17
N GLN A 599 19.90 -25.09 0.27
CA GLN A 599 20.32 -26.34 -0.38
C GLN A 599 19.75 -26.57 -1.78
N ARG A 600 18.67 -25.87 -2.16
CA ARG A 600 17.99 -26.04 -3.46
C ARG A 600 18.23 -24.88 -4.43
N PHE A 601 18.70 -23.74 -3.94
CA PHE A 601 19.05 -22.61 -4.78
C PHE A 601 20.39 -22.85 -5.47
N ASP A 602 20.48 -22.42 -6.72
CA ASP A 602 21.75 -22.21 -7.37
C ASP A 602 22.51 -21.05 -6.70
N PHE A 603 23.80 -20.93 -7.02
CA PHE A 603 24.67 -19.91 -6.42
C PHE A 603 24.11 -18.49 -6.56
N PHE A 604 23.54 -18.13 -7.71
CA PHE A 604 23.03 -16.77 -7.96
C PHE A 604 21.75 -16.50 -7.19
N ARG A 605 20.82 -17.45 -7.13
CA ARG A 605 19.59 -17.34 -6.32
C ARG A 605 19.89 -17.34 -4.83
N MET A 606 20.90 -18.12 -4.38
CA MET A 606 21.35 -18.09 -3.00
C MET A 606 21.93 -16.72 -2.63
N LEU A 607 22.80 -16.17 -3.48
CA LEU A 607 23.38 -14.82 -3.28
C LEU A 607 22.29 -13.74 -3.29
N SER A 608 21.35 -13.84 -4.23
CA SER A 608 20.21 -12.94 -4.34
C SER A 608 19.34 -13.00 -3.09
N PHE A 609 18.99 -14.21 -2.64
CA PHE A 609 18.23 -14.42 -1.41
C PHE A 609 18.94 -13.82 -0.20
N TYR A 610 20.26 -14.04 -0.07
CA TYR A 610 21.05 -13.47 1.01
C TYR A 610 20.94 -11.94 1.01
N PHE A 611 21.26 -11.27 -0.10
CA PHE A 611 21.28 -9.80 -0.11
C PHE A 611 19.90 -9.16 0.07
N THR A 612 18.84 -9.81 -0.38
CA THR A 612 17.49 -9.20 -0.40
C THR A 612 16.68 -9.49 0.86
N THR A 613 17.03 -10.54 1.62
CA THR A 613 16.33 -10.93 2.85
C THR A 613 17.25 -10.78 4.06
N VAL A 614 17.83 -11.88 4.54
CA VAL A 614 18.60 -11.99 5.78
C VAL A 614 19.84 -11.09 5.80
N GLY A 615 20.55 -11.00 4.67
CA GLY A 615 21.82 -10.30 4.54
C GLY A 615 21.74 -8.80 4.75
N LEU A 616 20.60 -8.15 4.43
CA LEU A 616 20.40 -6.73 4.71
C LEU A 616 20.44 -6.45 6.22
N TYR A 617 19.73 -7.25 7.02
CA TYR A 617 19.68 -7.09 8.47
C TYR A 617 20.98 -7.53 9.15
N PHE A 618 21.60 -8.61 8.65
CA PHE A 618 22.92 -9.03 9.10
C PHE A 618 23.98 -7.94 8.84
N SER A 619 24.03 -7.38 7.63
CA SER A 619 24.95 -6.30 7.26
C SER A 619 24.71 -5.03 8.08
N SER A 620 23.45 -4.73 8.40
CA SER A 620 23.09 -3.61 9.30
C SER A 620 23.66 -3.82 10.70
N MET A 621 23.52 -5.02 11.26
CA MET A 621 24.10 -5.39 12.55
C MET A 621 25.63 -5.28 12.52
N VAL A 622 26.28 -5.85 11.49
CA VAL A 622 27.74 -5.80 11.32
C VAL A 622 28.23 -4.35 11.21
N THR A 623 27.52 -3.49 10.47
CA THR A 623 27.85 -2.06 10.35
C THR A 623 27.91 -1.37 11.70
N VAL A 624 26.91 -1.62 12.56
CA VAL A 624 26.88 -1.07 13.93
C VAL A 624 27.98 -1.68 14.81
N LEU A 625 28.23 -2.98 14.71
CA LEU A 625 29.31 -3.63 15.46
C LEU A 625 30.69 -3.08 15.07
N ILE A 626 30.92 -2.79 13.79
CA ILE A 626 32.18 -2.18 13.32
C ILE A 626 32.38 -0.80 13.96
N VAL A 627 31.33 0.01 14.14
CA VAL A 627 31.43 1.30 14.85
C VAL A 627 31.96 1.10 16.27
N TYR A 628 31.39 0.13 17.00
CA TYR A 628 31.83 -0.18 18.35
C TYR A 628 33.27 -0.71 18.37
N VAL A 629 33.60 -1.68 17.51
CA VAL A 629 34.96 -2.23 17.41
C VAL A 629 35.97 -1.14 17.05
N PHE A 630 35.61 -0.23 16.15
CA PHE A 630 36.45 0.90 15.78
C PHE A 630 36.69 1.84 16.95
N LEU A 631 35.62 2.31 17.62
CA LEU A 631 35.74 3.25 18.74
C LEU A 631 36.48 2.66 19.93
N TYR A 632 36.14 1.42 20.29
CA TYR A 632 36.79 0.73 21.39
C TYR A 632 38.23 0.34 21.06
N GLY A 633 38.50 -0.10 19.83
CA GLY A 633 39.87 -0.36 19.36
C GLY A 633 40.74 0.89 19.37
N ARG A 634 40.18 2.04 18.94
CA ARG A 634 40.85 3.34 19.01
C ARG A 634 41.12 3.76 20.45
N LEU A 635 40.11 3.68 21.32
CA LEU A 635 40.27 3.98 22.73
C LEU A 635 41.36 3.09 23.37
N TYR A 636 41.41 1.81 23.02
CA TYR A 636 42.47 0.92 23.46
C TYR A 636 43.87 1.36 22.98
N MET A 637 44.02 1.77 21.72
CA MET A 637 45.31 2.27 21.21
C MET A 637 45.77 3.56 21.90
N VAL A 638 44.84 4.47 22.21
CA VAL A 638 45.09 5.68 22.99
C VAL A 638 45.53 5.31 24.42
N LEU A 639 44.72 4.51 25.13
CA LEU A 639 44.94 4.17 26.53
C LEU A 639 46.11 3.19 26.75
N SER A 640 46.54 2.43 25.75
CA SER A 640 47.75 1.61 25.85
C SER A 640 49.04 2.38 25.54
N GLY A 641 48.93 3.62 25.02
CA GLY A 641 50.07 4.40 24.53
C GLY A 641 50.71 3.83 23.25
N VAL A 642 50.10 2.81 22.65
CA VAL A 642 50.52 2.21 21.37
C VAL A 642 50.40 3.24 20.24
N GLU A 643 49.35 4.08 20.26
CA GLU A 643 49.17 5.14 19.27
C GLU A 643 50.34 6.14 19.27
N ARG A 644 50.80 6.58 20.44
CA ARG A 644 52.00 7.46 20.56
C ARG A 644 53.26 6.79 20.01
N LYS A 645 53.44 5.48 20.24
CA LYS A 645 54.58 4.72 19.71
C LYS A 645 54.53 4.56 18.18
N ILE A 646 53.35 4.30 17.62
CA ILE A 646 53.15 4.19 16.17
C ILE A 646 53.45 5.53 15.47
N LEU A 647 53.05 6.65 16.07
CA LEU A 647 53.32 7.99 15.53
C LEU A 647 54.78 8.40 15.55
N GLY A 648 55.56 7.87 16.50
CA GLY A 648 57.01 8.05 16.55
C GLY A 648 57.77 7.27 15.47
N SER A 649 57.12 6.33 14.78
CA SER A 649 57.71 5.55 13.69
C SER A 649 57.40 6.18 12.32
N ILE A 650 58.42 6.34 11.48
CA ILE A 650 58.43 7.11 10.22
C ILE A 650 57.68 6.36 9.09
N ASN A 651 56.46 5.86 9.31
CA ASN A 651 55.61 5.28 8.26
C ASN A 651 54.27 6.04 8.18
N LYS A 652 54.34 7.25 7.61
CA LYS A 652 53.22 8.18 7.40
C LYS A 652 52.17 7.74 6.36
N HIS A 653 52.29 6.55 5.76
CA HIS A 653 51.54 6.17 4.55
C HIS A 653 50.70 4.87 4.61
N GLN A 654 50.62 4.15 5.72
CA GLN A 654 49.90 2.87 5.76
C GLN A 654 48.39 2.94 6.08
N SER A 655 47.84 4.12 6.35
CA SER A 655 46.45 4.28 6.79
C SER A 655 45.44 4.52 5.66
N LYS A 656 45.88 4.84 4.43
CA LYS A 656 45.00 5.34 3.36
C LYS A 656 43.87 4.35 3.01
N ALA A 657 44.16 3.06 2.93
CA ALA A 657 43.15 2.03 2.66
C ALA A 657 42.15 1.85 3.82
N LEU A 658 42.61 1.99 5.07
CA LEU A 658 41.74 1.95 6.25
C LEU A 658 40.86 3.21 6.32
N GLU A 659 41.42 4.37 5.99
CA GLU A 659 40.70 5.65 5.92
C GLU A 659 39.65 5.65 4.80
N GLU A 660 39.96 5.11 3.62
CA GLU A 660 39.02 4.98 2.49
C GLU A 660 37.88 3.99 2.81
N ALA A 661 38.19 2.86 3.47
CA ALA A 661 37.18 1.92 3.94
C ALA A 661 36.24 2.54 5.00
N LEU A 662 36.79 3.34 5.91
CA LEU A 662 36.01 4.05 6.94
C LEU A 662 35.18 5.20 6.36
N ALA A 663 35.70 5.92 5.36
CA ALA A 663 34.95 6.97 4.65
C ALA A 663 33.70 6.38 3.96
N THR A 664 33.86 5.22 3.31
CA THR A 664 32.74 4.47 2.72
C THR A 664 31.71 4.06 3.79
N GLN A 665 32.18 3.62 4.95
CA GLN A 665 31.32 3.27 6.08
C GLN A 665 30.52 4.48 6.60
N SER A 666 31.12 5.68 6.69
CA SER A 666 30.43 6.89 7.17
C SER A 666 29.30 7.38 6.26
N VAL A 667 29.38 7.13 4.94
CA VAL A 667 28.29 7.41 3.99
C VAL A 667 27.12 6.44 4.17
N VAL A 668 27.41 5.18 4.51
CA VAL A 668 26.38 4.20 4.86
C VAL A 668 25.75 4.53 6.21
N GLN A 669 26.55 4.97 7.19
CA GLN A 669 26.10 5.35 8.53
C GLN A 669 25.21 6.60 8.55
N SER A 670 25.39 7.55 7.62
CA SER A 670 24.55 8.75 7.53
C SER A 670 23.15 8.49 6.95
N GLY A 671 22.83 7.24 6.59
CA GLY A 671 21.53 6.87 6.02
C GLY A 671 21.35 7.24 4.55
N LEU A 672 22.32 7.92 3.93
CA LEU A 672 22.27 8.37 2.53
C LEU A 672 22.09 7.22 1.54
N LEU A 673 22.82 6.12 1.74
CA LEU A 673 22.75 4.97 0.84
C LEU A 673 21.41 4.22 0.94
N LEU A 674 20.75 4.25 2.10
CA LEU A 674 19.41 3.70 2.29
C LEU A 674 18.34 4.49 1.52
N MET A 675 18.65 5.72 1.11
CA MET A 675 17.73 6.57 0.34
C MET A 675 17.85 6.42 -1.18
N LEU A 676 18.95 5.84 -1.67
CA LEU A 676 19.22 5.74 -3.10
C LEU A 676 18.10 5.03 -3.90
N PRO A 677 17.53 3.88 -3.44
CA PRO A 677 16.43 3.24 -4.16
C PRO A 677 15.19 4.14 -4.31
N MET A 678 14.90 4.96 -3.30
CA MET A 678 13.76 5.89 -3.36
C MET A 678 13.99 7.02 -4.36
N VAL A 679 15.20 7.57 -4.41
CA VAL A 679 15.56 8.61 -5.38
C VAL A 679 15.51 8.06 -6.82
N MET A 680 15.96 6.81 -7.02
CA MET A 680 15.85 6.14 -8.31
C MET A 680 14.38 5.94 -8.72
N GLU A 681 13.52 5.52 -7.79
CA GLU A 681 12.09 5.32 -8.05
C GLU A 681 11.41 6.64 -8.48
N ILE A 682 11.62 7.72 -7.71
CA ILE A 682 11.09 9.05 -8.06
C ILE A 682 11.63 9.51 -9.42
N GLY A 683 12.91 9.21 -9.70
CA GLY A 683 13.55 9.54 -10.96
C GLY A 683 12.91 8.84 -12.15
N LEU A 684 12.51 7.58 -11.99
CA LEU A 684 11.85 6.79 -13.02
C LEU A 684 10.37 7.18 -13.20
N GLU A 685 9.64 7.45 -12.11
CA GLU A 685 8.20 7.75 -12.17
C GLU A 685 7.89 9.22 -12.52
N LYS A 686 8.64 10.16 -11.95
CA LYS A 686 8.35 11.61 -12.00
C LYS A 686 9.45 12.41 -12.71
N GLY A 687 10.51 11.75 -13.16
CA GLY A 687 11.65 12.37 -13.83
C GLY A 687 12.76 12.84 -12.88
N PHE A 688 13.97 12.92 -13.42
CA PHE A 688 15.20 13.18 -12.65
C PHE A 688 15.20 14.53 -11.91
N ARG A 689 14.66 15.59 -12.52
CA ARG A 689 14.60 16.92 -11.88
C ARG A 689 13.75 16.89 -10.61
N THR A 690 12.60 16.24 -10.68
CA THR A 690 11.69 16.07 -9.53
C THR A 690 12.37 15.25 -8.44
N ALA A 691 13.06 14.18 -8.81
CA ALA A 691 13.82 13.36 -7.86
C ALA A 691 14.91 14.13 -7.10
N LEU A 692 15.63 15.02 -7.79
CA LEU A 692 16.65 15.85 -7.14
C LEU A 692 16.03 16.85 -6.15
N VAL A 693 14.92 17.49 -6.54
CA VAL A 693 14.19 18.43 -5.69
C VAL A 693 13.59 17.73 -4.46
N ASP A 694 12.91 16.60 -4.67
CA ASP A 694 12.33 15.80 -3.60
C ASP A 694 13.43 15.28 -2.64
N PHE A 695 14.59 14.87 -3.16
CA PHE A 695 15.73 14.47 -2.33
C PHE A 695 16.22 15.61 -1.43
N ILE A 696 16.32 16.85 -1.94
CA ILE A 696 16.68 18.02 -1.14
C ILE A 696 15.63 18.26 -0.04
N PHE A 697 14.35 18.20 -0.38
CA PHE A 697 13.28 18.36 0.61
C PHE A 697 13.31 17.27 1.70
N MET A 698 13.59 16.01 1.32
CA MET A 698 13.77 14.93 2.29
C MET A 698 14.91 15.22 3.27
N GLN A 699 16.06 15.75 2.79
CA GLN A 699 17.15 16.12 3.68
C GLN A 699 16.80 17.28 4.62
N LEU A 700 16.10 18.30 4.11
CA LEU A 700 15.63 19.42 4.93
C LEU A 700 14.66 18.99 6.03
N GLN A 701 13.88 17.94 5.77
CA GLN A 701 12.97 17.31 6.74
C GLN A 701 13.66 16.26 7.65
N LEU A 702 14.99 16.24 7.69
CA LEU A 702 15.80 15.36 8.54
C LEU A 702 15.70 13.86 8.22
N ALA A 703 15.49 13.48 6.94
CA ALA A 703 15.46 12.07 6.53
C ALA A 703 16.72 11.28 6.95
N SER A 704 17.91 11.90 6.86
CA SER A 704 19.17 11.25 7.31
C SER A 704 19.14 10.87 8.80
N VAL A 705 18.55 11.72 9.67
CA VAL A 705 18.38 11.43 11.11
C VAL A 705 17.44 10.24 11.30
N PHE A 706 16.33 10.23 10.55
CA PHE A 706 15.34 9.16 10.59
C PHE A 706 15.93 7.80 10.17
N PHE A 707 16.60 7.72 9.01
CA PHE A 707 17.18 6.45 8.52
C PHE A 707 18.34 5.96 9.38
N THR A 708 19.12 6.87 9.96
CA THR A 708 20.18 6.53 10.92
C THR A 708 19.60 5.95 12.21
N PHE A 709 18.48 6.48 12.69
CA PHE A 709 17.73 5.90 13.81
C PHE A 709 17.16 4.52 13.46
N GLN A 710 16.55 4.37 12.27
CA GLN A 710 16.01 3.09 11.80
C GLN A 710 17.08 1.99 11.71
N LEU A 711 18.32 2.34 11.31
CA LEU A 711 19.46 1.43 11.31
C LEU A 711 19.75 0.86 12.72
N GLY A 712 19.66 1.70 13.76
CA GLY A 712 19.81 1.30 15.16
C GLY A 712 18.75 0.30 15.61
N THR A 713 17.49 0.56 15.27
CA THR A 713 16.36 -0.36 15.52
C THR A 713 16.62 -1.72 14.88
N ARG A 714 16.96 -1.74 13.57
CA ARG A 714 17.22 -2.99 12.83
C ARG A 714 18.34 -3.79 13.47
N ALA A 715 19.47 -3.15 13.76
CA ALA A 715 20.63 -3.81 14.35
C ALA A 715 20.36 -4.36 15.76
N HIS A 716 19.66 -3.60 16.61
CA HIS A 716 19.36 -4.03 17.98
C HIS A 716 18.44 -5.25 18.01
N TYR A 717 17.29 -5.17 17.35
CA TYR A 717 16.27 -6.23 17.41
C TYR A 717 16.69 -7.49 16.64
N TYR A 718 17.42 -7.35 15.52
CA TYR A 718 18.01 -8.49 14.81
C TYR A 718 19.05 -9.21 15.69
N GLY A 719 20.01 -8.49 16.27
CA GLY A 719 21.06 -9.08 17.11
C GLY A 719 20.54 -9.70 18.40
N ARG A 720 19.58 -9.04 19.08
CA ARG A 720 18.94 -9.57 20.30
C ARG A 720 18.24 -10.90 20.02
N THR A 721 17.44 -10.96 18.96
CA THR A 721 16.70 -12.17 18.60
C THR A 721 17.64 -13.30 18.16
N LEU A 722 18.74 -12.99 17.46
CA LEU A 722 19.74 -13.98 17.06
C LEU A 722 20.46 -14.61 18.27
N LEU A 723 20.78 -13.82 19.30
CA LEU A 723 21.52 -14.28 20.48
C LEU A 723 20.65 -14.97 21.53
N HIS A 724 19.48 -14.40 21.81
CA HIS A 724 18.64 -14.79 22.94
C HIS A 724 17.30 -15.41 22.52
N GLY A 725 16.90 -15.27 21.26
CA GLY A 725 15.56 -15.64 20.80
C GLY A 725 14.47 -14.78 21.43
N GLY A 726 13.23 -15.29 21.40
CA GLY A 726 12.11 -14.72 22.16
C GLY A 726 11.52 -13.45 21.55
N ALA A 727 11.39 -13.39 20.22
CA ALA A 727 10.66 -12.30 19.59
C ALA A 727 9.20 -12.35 20.05
N LYS A 728 8.78 -11.36 20.85
CA LYS A 728 7.39 -11.23 21.29
C LYS A 728 6.61 -10.41 20.28
N TYR A 729 5.41 -10.86 19.93
CA TYR A 729 4.48 -10.05 19.14
C TYR A 729 4.13 -8.80 19.94
N ARG A 730 4.48 -7.63 19.41
CA ARG A 730 4.07 -6.34 19.96
C ARG A 730 3.02 -5.75 19.03
N PRO A 731 1.78 -5.51 19.50
CA PRO A 731 0.76 -4.90 18.65
C PRO A 731 1.21 -3.49 18.28
N THR A 732 1.32 -3.23 16.97
CA THR A 732 1.45 -1.88 16.43
C THR A 732 0.06 -1.25 16.51
N GLY A 733 -0.16 -0.33 17.45
CA GLY A 733 -1.42 0.40 17.51
C GLY A 733 -1.60 1.23 16.23
N ARG A 734 -2.81 1.25 15.65
CA ARG A 734 -3.12 1.92 14.37
C ARG A 734 -3.95 3.20 14.55
N GLY A 735 -3.55 4.05 15.50
CA GLY A 735 -4.20 5.35 15.74
C GLY A 735 -3.73 6.43 14.75
N PHE A 736 -4.53 7.50 14.62
CA PHE A 736 -4.10 8.72 13.94
C PHE A 736 -2.89 9.34 14.64
N VAL A 737 -1.99 9.94 13.86
CA VAL A 737 -0.61 10.26 14.25
C VAL A 737 -0.33 11.64 14.86
N PRO A 738 -1.25 12.63 14.96
CA PRO A 738 -0.83 13.94 15.42
C PRO A 738 -0.71 14.05 16.96
N PHE A 739 -0.52 12.95 17.70
CA PHE A 739 -0.52 12.97 19.17
C PHE A 739 0.88 12.98 19.75
N HIS A 740 1.06 13.88 20.73
CA HIS A 740 2.25 13.96 21.56
C HIS A 740 2.49 12.65 22.31
N VAL A 741 3.71 12.14 22.25
CA VAL A 741 4.13 10.96 23.02
C VAL A 741 4.91 11.39 24.25
N LYS A 742 4.52 10.87 25.41
CA LYS A 742 5.18 11.15 26.69
C LYS A 742 6.62 10.66 26.76
N PHE A 743 7.45 11.34 27.53
CA PHE A 743 8.85 10.94 27.77
C PHE A 743 9.01 9.54 28.38
N THR A 744 8.07 9.10 29.23
CA THR A 744 8.05 7.75 29.80
C THR A 744 7.96 6.67 28.72
N ASP A 745 7.08 6.85 27.74
CA ASP A 745 6.88 5.88 26.67
C ASP A 745 8.07 5.85 25.71
N ASN A 746 8.62 7.02 25.36
CA ASN A 746 9.84 7.10 24.57
C ASN A 746 11.04 6.44 25.27
N TYR A 747 11.19 6.63 26.59
CA TYR A 747 12.24 5.99 27.37
C TYR A 747 12.07 4.47 27.40
N ARG A 748 10.87 3.98 27.72
CA ARG A 748 10.57 2.53 27.78
C ARG A 748 10.83 1.84 26.45
N MET A 749 10.55 2.53 25.35
CA MET A 749 10.70 1.98 24.00
C MET A 749 12.14 2.00 23.48
N TYR A 750 12.90 3.07 23.75
CA TYR A 750 14.19 3.31 23.10
C TYR A 750 15.42 3.23 24.01
N SER A 751 15.25 3.05 25.32
CA SER A 751 16.37 3.04 26.28
C SER A 751 17.48 2.06 25.89
N ARG A 752 17.18 0.76 25.73
CA ARG A 752 18.18 -0.27 25.38
C ARG A 752 18.56 -0.29 23.90
N SER A 753 17.65 0.09 23.01
CA SER A 753 17.90 0.03 21.57
C SER A 753 18.72 1.21 21.07
N HIS A 754 18.53 2.41 21.63
CA HIS A 754 19.15 3.65 21.17
C HIS A 754 19.81 4.45 22.30
N PHE A 755 19.11 4.82 23.38
CA PHE A 755 19.64 5.84 24.31
C PHE A 755 20.92 5.40 25.02
N VAL A 756 20.93 4.20 25.60
CA VAL A 756 22.14 3.65 26.27
C VAL A 756 23.29 3.53 25.27
N LYS A 757 22.99 3.03 24.07
CA LYS A 757 23.99 2.83 23.01
C LYS A 757 24.55 4.14 22.45
N GLY A 758 23.68 5.12 22.22
CA GLY A 758 24.03 6.45 21.74
C GLY A 758 24.83 7.22 22.78
N LEU A 759 24.46 7.13 24.05
CA LEU A 759 25.20 7.72 25.17
C LEU A 759 26.57 7.04 25.36
N GLU A 760 26.66 5.73 25.18
CA GLU A 760 27.94 5.00 25.16
C GLU A 760 28.86 5.52 24.05
N ILE A 761 28.37 5.60 22.81
CA ILE A 761 29.14 6.16 21.67
C ILE A 761 29.54 7.61 21.95
N PHE A 762 28.62 8.42 22.48
CA PHE A 762 28.87 9.83 22.82
C PHE A 762 29.99 9.99 23.85
N ILE A 763 29.97 9.20 24.94
CA ILE A 763 31.02 9.21 25.96
C ILE A 763 32.35 8.72 25.37
N LEU A 764 32.36 7.65 24.59
CA LEU A 764 33.56 7.15 23.93
C LEU A 764 34.20 8.21 23.03
N MET A 765 33.38 8.97 22.30
CA MET A 765 33.84 10.09 21.48
C MET A 765 34.42 11.23 22.32
N ILE A 766 33.84 11.57 23.47
CA ILE A 766 34.41 12.57 24.39
C ILE A 766 35.77 12.10 24.92
N VAL A 767 35.84 10.88 25.43
CA VAL A 767 37.09 10.31 25.97
C VAL A 767 38.15 10.27 24.88
N TYR A 768 37.80 9.88 23.66
CA TYR A 768 38.71 9.91 22.52
C TYR A 768 39.20 11.33 22.19
N ASN A 769 38.32 12.34 22.21
CA ASN A 769 38.73 13.74 21.96
C ASN A 769 39.65 14.30 23.06
N VAL A 770 39.48 13.86 24.31
CA VAL A 770 40.28 14.30 25.46
C VAL A 770 41.66 13.65 25.49
N TYR A 771 41.73 12.33 25.33
CA TYR A 771 42.98 11.57 25.48
C TYR A 771 43.70 11.28 24.15
N GLY A 772 43.01 11.41 23.01
CA GLY A 772 43.57 11.21 21.68
C GLY A 772 44.39 12.40 21.21
N GLU A 773 45.71 12.21 21.06
CA GLU A 773 46.63 13.23 20.53
C GLU A 773 46.72 13.22 18.99
N SER A 774 46.12 12.22 18.32
CA SER A 774 46.47 11.88 16.94
C SER A 774 45.38 12.09 15.89
N TYR A 775 45.82 12.46 14.67
CA TYR A 775 45.05 12.56 13.41
C TYR A 775 44.16 13.78 13.14
N ARG A 776 44.27 14.87 13.92
CA ARG A 776 43.51 16.12 13.65
C ARG A 776 43.80 16.81 12.30
N GLY A 777 44.81 16.36 11.54
CA GLY A 777 45.25 17.00 10.29
C GLY A 777 44.67 16.44 8.98
N SER A 778 43.93 15.33 8.99
CA SER A 778 43.36 14.72 7.77
C SER A 778 41.89 15.10 7.57
N HIS A 779 41.47 15.45 6.35
CA HIS A 779 40.07 15.69 6.01
C HIS A 779 39.19 14.44 6.28
N LEU A 780 39.76 13.24 6.22
CA LEU A 780 39.05 11.97 6.48
C LEU A 780 38.76 11.77 7.97
N TYR A 781 39.61 12.29 8.87
CA TYR A 781 39.36 12.26 10.31
C TYR A 781 38.13 13.10 10.69
N LEU A 782 38.01 14.29 10.09
CA LEU A 782 36.86 15.17 10.31
C LEU A 782 35.57 14.49 9.84
N PHE A 783 35.59 13.85 8.67
CA PHE A 783 34.43 13.16 8.11
C PHE A 783 33.95 11.99 8.99
N ILE A 784 34.87 11.15 9.47
CA ILE A 784 34.56 10.03 10.37
C ILE A 784 34.01 10.54 11.71
N THR A 785 34.66 11.55 12.29
CA THR A 785 34.26 12.15 13.57
C THR A 785 32.86 12.74 13.48
N VAL A 786 32.59 13.56 12.45
CA VAL A 786 31.27 14.15 12.22
C VAL A 786 30.20 13.07 12.02
N SER A 787 30.50 12.00 11.28
CA SER A 787 29.56 10.88 11.07
C SER A 787 29.22 10.16 12.39
N MET A 788 30.20 9.95 13.28
CA MET A 788 29.97 9.33 14.60
C MET A 788 29.17 10.22 15.55
N TRP A 789 29.45 11.53 15.56
CA TRP A 789 28.64 12.50 16.30
C TRP A 789 27.21 12.55 15.76
N PHE A 790 27.05 12.52 14.43
CA PHE A 790 25.75 12.47 13.79
C PHE A 790 24.96 11.20 14.16
N LEU A 791 25.61 10.03 14.17
CA LEU A 791 25.01 8.77 14.61
C LEU A 791 24.53 8.83 16.06
N ALA A 792 25.41 9.25 16.99
CA ALA A 792 25.08 9.35 18.41
C ALA A 792 23.94 10.35 18.66
N THR A 793 24.01 11.52 18.02
CA THR A 793 22.99 12.57 18.14
C THR A 793 21.66 12.10 17.57
N SER A 794 21.65 11.43 16.42
CA SER A 794 20.43 10.88 15.82
C SER A 794 19.77 9.86 16.73
N TRP A 795 20.54 8.96 17.36
CA TRP A 795 20.00 7.96 18.29
C TRP A 795 19.45 8.55 19.58
N LEU A 796 20.02 9.64 20.08
CA LEU A 796 19.57 10.31 21.30
C LEU A 796 18.36 11.20 21.07
N PHE A 797 18.31 11.94 19.95
CA PHE A 797 17.36 13.04 19.79
C PHE A 797 16.22 12.77 18.80
N ALA A 798 16.30 11.79 17.89
CA ALA A 798 15.26 11.57 16.89
C ALA A 798 13.83 11.38 17.46
N PRO A 799 13.60 10.62 18.55
CA PRO A 799 12.26 10.47 19.11
C PRO A 799 11.65 11.80 19.57
N PHE A 800 12.47 12.78 19.97
CA PHE A 800 12.03 14.10 20.42
C PHE A 800 11.84 15.06 19.26
N LEU A 801 12.75 15.04 18.27
CA LEU A 801 12.68 15.87 17.06
C LEU A 801 11.41 15.61 16.24
N PHE A 802 10.99 14.34 16.17
CA PHE A 802 9.81 13.93 15.42
C PHE A 802 8.54 13.77 16.29
N ASN A 803 8.58 14.23 17.55
CA ASN A 803 7.41 14.21 18.43
C ASN A 803 6.51 15.43 18.15
N ALA A 804 5.20 15.20 18.01
CA ALA A 804 4.23 16.29 17.88
C ALA A 804 4.29 17.17 19.14
N SER A 805 4.32 18.50 18.98
CA SER A 805 4.52 19.45 20.09
C SER A 805 5.75 19.18 20.98
N GLY A 806 6.77 18.46 20.50
CA GLY A 806 7.95 18.10 21.30
C GLY A 806 8.78 19.28 21.80
N PHE A 807 8.57 20.47 21.23
CA PHE A 807 9.23 21.72 21.64
C PHE A 807 8.33 22.66 22.45
N ASP A 808 7.10 22.24 22.78
CA ASP A 808 6.24 23.00 23.69
C ASP A 808 6.79 22.91 25.11
N LEU A 809 7.12 24.06 25.70
CA LEU A 809 7.76 24.14 27.00
C LEU A 809 6.85 23.60 28.11
N VAL A 810 5.54 23.88 28.05
CA VAL A 810 4.60 23.46 29.10
C VAL A 810 4.52 21.93 29.11
N LYS A 811 4.33 21.33 27.94
CA LYS A 811 4.30 19.87 27.79
C LYS A 811 5.61 19.23 28.21
N THR A 812 6.74 19.80 27.82
CA THR A 812 8.07 19.29 28.19
C THR A 812 8.26 19.23 29.71
N ILE A 813 7.77 20.24 30.43
CA ILE A 813 7.82 20.28 31.91
C ILE A 813 6.90 19.22 32.50
N ASP A 814 5.68 19.08 31.99
CA ASP A 814 4.72 18.07 32.45
C ASP A 814 5.24 16.65 32.20
N ASP A 815 5.76 16.37 31.01
CA ASP A 815 6.40 15.10 30.64
C ASP A 815 7.60 14.76 31.52
N TRP A 816 8.42 15.76 31.83
CA TRP A 816 9.56 15.59 32.74
C TRP A 816 9.09 15.24 34.15
N ARG A 817 8.02 15.89 34.64
CA ARG A 817 7.43 15.57 35.95
C ARG A 817 6.87 14.16 35.96
N ASP A 818 6.10 13.77 34.94
CA ASP A 818 5.53 12.43 34.78
C ASP A 818 6.65 11.36 34.73
N TRP A 819 7.73 11.62 33.98
CA TRP A 819 8.89 10.74 33.89
C TRP A 819 9.62 10.60 35.22
N LYS A 820 9.84 11.69 35.95
CA LYS A 820 10.46 11.67 37.27
C LYS A 820 9.61 10.88 38.28
N GLN A 821 8.29 11.02 38.22
CA GLN A 821 7.37 10.27 39.06
C GLN A 821 7.41 8.77 38.75
N TRP A 822 7.40 8.39 37.47
CA TRP A 822 7.52 6.99 37.03
C TRP A 822 8.84 6.34 37.48
N LEU A 823 9.95 7.09 37.47
CA LEU A 823 11.25 6.64 38.00
C LEU A 823 11.26 6.40 39.51
N GLY A 824 10.47 7.16 40.27
CA GLY A 824 10.41 7.10 41.73
C GLY A 824 9.38 6.10 42.27
N PHE A 825 8.52 5.53 41.42
CA PHE A 825 7.45 4.63 41.85
C PHE A 825 8.00 3.21 42.09
N PRO A 826 7.96 2.68 43.33
CA PRO A 826 8.45 1.34 43.62
C PRO A 826 7.65 0.29 42.86
N GLY A 827 8.35 -0.74 42.36
CA GLY A 827 7.75 -1.85 41.64
C GLY A 827 7.06 -2.85 42.58
N GLY A 828 6.52 -3.91 41.98
CA GLY A 828 5.84 -4.98 42.73
C GLY A 828 5.18 -6.00 41.82
N ILE A 829 4.81 -7.15 42.39
CA ILE A 829 4.14 -8.24 41.66
C ILE A 829 2.78 -7.72 41.15
N GLY A 830 2.60 -7.68 39.83
CA GLY A 830 1.37 -7.24 39.18
C GLY A 830 1.29 -5.74 38.85
N ILE A 831 2.33 -4.95 39.17
CA ILE A 831 2.43 -3.55 38.71
C ILE A 831 2.92 -3.52 37.26
N SER A 832 2.17 -2.85 36.40
CA SER A 832 2.44 -2.75 34.97
C SER A 832 3.63 -1.82 34.67
N SER A 833 4.38 -2.10 33.59
CA SER A 833 5.62 -1.39 33.26
C SER A 833 5.44 0.07 32.85
N ASP A 834 4.21 0.50 32.54
CA ASP A 834 3.82 1.89 32.30
C ASP A 834 3.77 2.71 33.59
N LYS A 835 3.71 2.07 34.75
CA LYS A 835 3.55 2.76 36.05
C LYS A 835 4.81 2.81 36.90
N SER A 836 5.74 1.88 36.72
CA SER A 836 6.98 1.81 37.50
C SER A 836 8.19 1.48 36.64
N TRP A 837 9.30 2.17 36.90
CA TRP A 837 10.61 1.87 36.30
C TRP A 837 11.15 0.49 36.69
N GLU A 838 10.93 0.06 37.94
CA GLU A 838 11.41 -1.25 38.42
C GLU A 838 10.71 -2.40 37.68
N SER A 839 9.38 -2.34 37.55
CA SER A 839 8.62 -3.31 36.74
C SER A 839 9.06 -3.33 35.27
N TRP A 840 9.35 -2.16 34.69
CA TRP A 840 9.88 -2.08 33.32
C TRP A 840 11.28 -2.70 33.20
N TRP A 841 12.15 -2.45 34.18
CA TRP A 841 13.51 -2.99 34.20
C TRP A 841 13.50 -4.53 34.25
N ASP A 842 12.62 -5.11 35.07
CA ASP A 842 12.45 -6.56 35.15
C ASP A 842 11.89 -7.16 33.87
N GLU A 843 10.90 -6.50 33.25
CA GLU A 843 10.33 -6.91 31.97
C GLU A 843 11.39 -6.87 30.84
N GLU A 844 12.18 -5.80 30.77
CA GLU A 844 13.17 -5.62 29.71
C GLU A 844 14.30 -6.66 29.80
N ASN A 845 14.71 -7.04 31.01
CA ASN A 845 15.75 -8.06 31.25
C ASN A 845 15.23 -9.50 31.27
N GLU A 846 13.93 -9.73 31.13
CA GLU A 846 13.33 -11.07 31.24
C GLU A 846 13.95 -12.09 30.27
N HIS A 847 14.29 -11.64 29.06
CA HIS A 847 14.92 -12.48 28.03
C HIS A 847 16.23 -13.14 28.48
N LEU A 848 17.00 -12.51 29.37
CA LEU A 848 18.26 -13.04 29.89
C LEU A 848 18.07 -14.28 30.77
N LYS A 849 16.89 -14.44 31.38
CA LYS A 849 16.56 -15.61 32.21
C LYS A 849 16.54 -16.89 31.38
N TYR A 850 16.09 -16.78 30.13
CA TYR A 850 15.92 -17.90 29.20
C TYR A 850 17.05 -18.03 28.17
N SER A 851 18.08 -17.19 28.23
CA SER A 851 19.21 -17.21 27.30
C SER A 851 20.07 -18.48 27.44
N ASN A 852 20.50 -19.00 26.29
CA ASN A 852 21.45 -20.10 26.20
C ASN A 852 22.84 -19.72 26.75
N ILE A 853 23.66 -20.72 27.11
CA ILE A 853 25.02 -20.54 27.65
C ILE A 853 25.88 -19.63 26.76
N ARG A 854 25.80 -19.79 25.43
CA ARG A 854 26.52 -18.95 24.46
C ARG A 854 26.11 -17.48 24.55
N GLY A 855 24.80 -17.21 24.64
CA GLY A 855 24.27 -15.86 24.79
C GLY A 855 24.76 -15.23 26.10
N LYS A 856 24.71 -15.96 27.21
CA LYS A 856 25.22 -15.51 28.51
C LYS A 856 26.71 -15.20 28.48
N LEU A 857 27.52 -16.04 27.84
CA LEU A 857 28.97 -15.82 27.71
C LEU A 857 29.28 -14.58 26.88
N ILE A 858 28.56 -14.34 25.78
CA ILE A 858 28.70 -13.13 24.98
C ILE A 858 28.33 -11.89 25.80
N GLU A 859 27.24 -11.91 26.56
CA GLU A 859 26.85 -10.79 27.43
C GLU A 859 27.91 -10.51 28.51
N ILE A 860 28.51 -11.56 29.10
CA ILE A 860 29.61 -11.40 30.07
C ILE A 860 30.82 -10.74 29.41
N ILE A 861 31.23 -11.18 28.21
CA ILE A 861 32.34 -10.57 27.47
C ILE A 861 32.03 -9.09 27.16
N LEU A 862 30.81 -8.83 26.69
CA LEU A 862 30.34 -7.49 26.40
C LEU A 862 30.34 -6.62 27.66
N ALA A 863 29.93 -7.11 28.82
CA ALA A 863 29.98 -6.36 30.07
C ALA A 863 31.43 -6.18 30.58
N PHE A 864 32.27 -7.20 30.44
CA PHE A 864 33.68 -7.17 30.88
C PHE A 864 34.49 -6.08 30.19
N ARG A 865 34.08 -5.67 28.98
CA ARG A 865 34.71 -4.56 28.25
C ARG A 865 34.82 -3.29 29.11
N PHE A 866 33.78 -2.95 29.87
CA PHE A 866 33.76 -1.73 30.69
C PHE A 866 34.82 -1.76 31.79
N PHE A 867 35.11 -2.92 32.37
CA PHE A 867 36.16 -3.08 33.38
C PHE A 867 37.55 -2.80 32.81
N MET A 868 37.85 -3.32 31.60
CA MET A 868 39.14 -3.09 30.95
C MET A 868 39.36 -1.61 30.60
N TYR A 869 38.32 -0.91 30.15
CA TYR A 869 38.44 0.51 29.81
C TYR A 869 38.52 1.42 31.03
N GLN A 870 37.76 1.14 32.08
CA GLN A 870 37.89 1.87 33.34
C GLN A 870 39.33 1.76 33.89
N TYR A 871 39.94 0.57 33.83
CA TYR A 871 41.34 0.40 34.19
C TYR A 871 42.26 1.28 33.35
N GLY A 872 42.06 1.32 32.03
CA GLY A 872 42.84 2.17 31.12
C GLY A 872 42.70 3.67 31.43
N ILE A 873 41.50 4.15 31.76
CA ILE A 873 41.28 5.56 32.14
C ILE A 873 41.97 5.87 33.46
N VAL A 874 41.81 5.02 34.50
CA VAL A 874 42.47 5.19 35.80
C VAL A 874 44.00 5.17 35.67
N TYR A 875 44.54 4.35 34.77
CA TYR A 875 45.97 4.27 34.50
C TYR A 875 46.55 5.58 33.91
N HIS A 876 45.76 6.34 33.13
CA HIS A 876 46.16 7.62 32.55
C HIS A 876 45.76 8.84 33.38
N MET A 877 44.93 8.67 34.41
CA MET A 877 44.60 9.75 35.32
C MET A 877 45.76 9.95 36.32
N ASP A 878 46.33 11.15 36.34
CA ASP A 878 47.45 11.55 37.22
C ASP A 878 47.04 11.73 38.71
N ILE A 879 46.03 11.01 39.17
CA ILE A 879 45.44 11.12 40.52
C ILE A 879 46.40 10.62 41.62
N THR A 880 47.43 9.83 41.27
CA THR A 880 48.33 9.18 42.23
C THR A 880 49.82 9.40 41.95
N HIS A 881 50.21 10.55 41.38
CA HIS A 881 51.61 10.90 41.13
C HIS A 881 52.40 9.74 40.47
N HIS A 882 51.89 9.24 39.33
CA HIS A 882 52.48 8.16 38.52
C HIS A 882 52.54 6.75 39.17
N ASN A 883 51.86 6.50 40.29
CA ASN A 883 51.84 5.17 40.92
C ASN A 883 50.81 4.23 40.26
N LYS A 884 51.27 3.37 39.33
CA LYS A 884 50.44 2.51 38.46
C LYS A 884 49.97 1.20 39.11
N ASN A 885 49.88 1.16 40.43
CA ASN A 885 49.62 -0.08 41.17
C ASN A 885 48.14 -0.52 41.07
N LEU A 886 47.90 -1.84 40.99
CA LEU A 886 46.55 -2.44 40.90
C LEU A 886 45.63 -2.06 42.08
N LEU A 887 46.23 -1.66 43.21
CA LEU A 887 45.56 -1.11 44.39
C LEU A 887 44.73 0.16 44.07
N VAL A 888 45.21 1.05 43.21
CA VAL A 888 44.50 2.29 42.84
C VAL A 888 43.22 1.97 42.08
N PHE A 889 43.26 0.97 41.20
CA PHE A 889 42.08 0.47 40.53
C PHE A 889 41.07 -0.14 41.51
N GLY A 890 41.54 -0.96 42.47
CA GLY A 890 40.69 -1.52 43.53
C GLY A 890 40.02 -0.45 44.40
N ILE A 891 40.74 0.62 44.76
CA ILE A 891 40.20 1.75 45.53
C ILE A 891 39.15 2.52 44.72
N SER A 892 39.35 2.71 43.41
CA SER A 892 38.35 3.35 42.55
C SER A 892 37.00 2.60 42.54
N TRP A 893 37.04 1.27 42.63
CA TRP A 893 35.85 0.43 42.76
C TRP A 893 35.20 0.53 44.13
N ALA A 894 35.99 0.58 45.21
CA ALA A 894 35.45 0.80 46.55
C ALA A 894 34.70 2.13 46.64
N VAL A 895 35.24 3.21 46.05
CA VAL A 895 34.57 4.52 45.96
C VAL A 895 33.27 4.44 45.16
N LEU A 896 33.29 3.79 43.99
CA LEU A 896 32.08 3.59 43.17
C LEU A 896 30.99 2.81 43.91
N ILE A 897 31.36 1.74 44.62
CA ILE A 897 30.44 0.93 45.42
C ILE A 897 29.86 1.76 46.57
N ILE A 898 30.68 2.54 47.27
CA ILE A 898 30.22 3.44 48.34
C ILE A 898 29.22 4.47 47.79
N ILE A 899 29.51 5.10 46.64
CA ILE A 899 28.61 6.05 45.99
C ILE A 899 27.28 5.38 45.60
N LEU A 900 27.33 4.16 45.04
CA LEU A 900 26.13 3.41 44.65
C LEU A 900 25.29 3.00 45.87
N ILE A 901 25.95 2.63 46.98
CA ILE A 901 25.26 2.30 48.24
C ILE A 901 24.64 3.56 48.84
N ASP A 902 25.35 4.70 48.90
CA ASP A 902 24.80 5.98 49.38
C ASP A 902 23.59 6.41 48.53
N PHE A 903 23.67 6.27 47.19
CA PHE A 903 22.55 6.54 46.30
C PHE A 903 21.35 5.62 46.53
N LYS A 904 21.59 4.35 46.85
CA LYS A 904 20.53 3.37 47.13
C LYS A 904 19.89 3.62 48.49
N VAL A 905 20.68 3.99 49.50
CA VAL A 905 20.20 4.32 50.86
C VAL A 905 19.44 5.64 50.90
N ARG A 906 19.74 6.61 50.02
CA ARG A 906 18.98 7.87 49.91
C ARG A 906 17.67 7.75 49.11
N LYS A 907 17.48 6.66 48.36
CA LYS A 907 16.30 6.44 47.49
C LYS A 907 15.33 5.37 48.00
N GLY A 908 15.78 4.46 48.87
CA GLY A 908 14.89 3.66 49.71
C GLY A 908 14.45 4.47 50.91
#